data_AF-A0A1V4QPT4-F1
#
_entry.id   AF-A0A1V4QPT4-F1
#
_cell.length_a   1.000
_cell.length_b   1.000
_cell.length_c   1.000
_cell.angle_alpha   90.00
_cell.angle_beta   90.00
_cell.angle_gamma   90.00
#
_symmetry.space_group_name_H-M   'P 1'
#
loop_
_entity.id
_entity.type
_entity.pdbx_description
1 polymer ?
#
loop_
_entity_poly.entity_id
_entity_poly.type
_entity_poly.pdbx_seq_one_letter_code
_entity_poly.pdbx_strand_id
1 'polypeptide(L)'
;MEAGANRVRIEKRTNGASAPQLIEVWALMTKELEASEEATTVAVLLSVTADAQRSLLDLDESCPRIFKVLPLLDSEFLGTPFVINGSLEVSEDRAIQIGADSAQAERNKRILEWLPALVPELVKCLVQQRVSGFHKLAGLRPVEQADAEWWNELFGKTLERLAKTEMVLTDSGEMARPSQVTFPVGRIDADRQTPAVSVDGVWDLAKQMQSTVPKLELAKDWERTILGWAELGFRLADILDVQSLVERTREAGSLTGLGGLLSSDVEPLEWLCDLLDLIAEADSKENLPAGIVDGILPNQNGEFKRAPEVYRDNGIDDTLKDISEKLGCQTTRASLLENRVWHPSEEASRGSFLENQVQHHKSNDDVIEETVQKLKEPPEGDIEAAQKWVEQSANFLAWLVESKQTNASQTVRRIPLMTLDGWVKPSTEKSACLLLPKGTWPEDMQEYARLFPKKRILSDEYIGALGHQWDGVKQALIEWRICFPQLLDVRSVEERSGAYVMKLARNRASVPVKDAKYRCPDLSYVPFMENEVLGRLTGKPQLAELLLRFALNFLAQADDLWLEEGVAERVDDPQSPVQIWCSEWLGHLKNSKWVPVKVEAEGDTEEEERYQAAAPSQENVTGLVDWGSIKEEKRARARRLLEHLGFQEPELSIRLHSGGDPESEIRARSDLADIFNAVGVEGLPVLLGRVQEQKQTEERIRSNQERGRAVEGIVRQAFISVGFAVETVHTGYDFDAYHSGDAELDSDLGEVKVSTQEDPELHFMVEVKSTATPEARMTRAQARKATENPEHYILCVVSMPPSADDWSDREAVAEAIRIVPSVGGMLEPVFDSVEGADTDDVKLSNKDAVRYCVRDTAWEEHGLTLEKWVSQVVRFARSKDA
;
A
#
# COMPACT_ATOMS: atom_id res chain seq x y z
N MET A 1 21.00 -58.99 -52.58
CA MET A 1 20.83 -58.26 -53.85
C MET A 1 21.94 -57.21 -53.96
N GLU A 2 22.96 -57.42 -54.79
CA GLU A 2 23.78 -56.28 -55.27
C GLU A 2 23.02 -55.70 -56.46
N ALA A 3 22.44 -54.50 -56.33
CA ALA A 3 21.68 -53.87 -57.40
C ALA A 3 22.64 -53.14 -58.36
N GLY A 4 22.55 -53.44 -59.65
CA GLY A 4 23.27 -52.71 -60.70
C GLY A 4 22.43 -51.51 -61.16
N ALA A 5 22.97 -50.30 -61.06
CA ALA A 5 22.33 -49.11 -61.61
C ALA A 5 22.87 -48.84 -63.02
N ASN A 6 22.07 -49.08 -64.05
CA ASN A 6 22.40 -48.70 -65.42
C ASN A 6 22.15 -47.20 -65.61
N ARG A 7 23.17 -46.47 -66.08
CA ARG A 7 23.14 -45.01 -66.25
C ARG A 7 23.17 -44.64 -67.72
N VAL A 8 22.19 -43.86 -68.17
CA VAL A 8 22.14 -43.31 -69.54
C VAL A 8 22.10 -41.79 -69.46
N ARG A 9 22.98 -41.10 -70.18
CA ARG A 9 23.06 -39.63 -70.20
C ARG A 9 22.49 -39.09 -71.51
N ILE A 10 21.58 -38.11 -71.41
CA ILE A 10 20.84 -37.51 -72.52
C ILE A 10 20.98 -35.97 -72.45
N GLU A 11 21.37 -35.34 -73.55
CA GLU A 11 21.40 -33.87 -73.66
C GLU A 11 20.08 -33.34 -74.24
N LYS A 12 19.34 -32.54 -73.47
CA LYS A 12 18.14 -31.85 -73.97
C LYS A 12 18.51 -30.45 -74.45
N ARG A 13 18.44 -30.23 -75.77
CA ARG A 13 18.56 -28.90 -76.38
C ARG A 13 17.18 -28.30 -76.60
N THR A 14 16.83 -27.26 -75.86
CA THR A 14 15.63 -26.45 -76.08
C THR A 14 15.97 -25.25 -76.97
N ASN A 15 15.16 -24.99 -78.00
CA ASN A 15 15.33 -23.83 -78.88
C ASN A 15 15.19 -22.54 -78.06
N GLY A 16 16.27 -21.76 -77.93
CA GLY A 16 16.28 -20.46 -77.24
C GLY A 16 17.00 -20.42 -75.89
N ALA A 17 17.44 -21.55 -75.33
CA ALA A 17 18.26 -21.58 -74.11
C ALA A 17 19.76 -21.45 -74.43
N SER A 18 20.50 -20.65 -73.65
CA SER A 18 21.93 -20.38 -73.85
C SER A 18 22.86 -21.56 -73.50
N ALA A 19 22.34 -22.62 -72.87
CA ALA A 19 23.05 -23.86 -72.57
C ALA A 19 22.11 -25.08 -72.56
N PRO A 20 22.56 -26.28 -73.00
CA PRO A 20 21.77 -27.51 -72.93
C PRO A 20 21.54 -27.96 -71.49
N GLN A 21 20.33 -28.43 -71.18
CA GLN A 21 20.03 -29.07 -69.90
C GLN A 21 20.46 -30.54 -69.96
N LEU A 22 21.34 -30.95 -69.05
CA LEU A 22 21.81 -32.33 -68.96
C LEU A 22 20.83 -33.17 -68.14
N ILE A 23 20.36 -34.28 -68.71
CA ILE A 23 19.43 -35.22 -68.06
C ILE A 23 20.11 -36.59 -67.98
N GLU A 24 20.08 -37.22 -66.81
CA GLU A 24 20.51 -38.61 -66.60
C GLU A 24 19.30 -39.49 -66.30
N VAL A 25 19.23 -40.66 -66.93
CA VAL A 25 18.26 -41.71 -66.59
C VAL A 25 18.98 -42.74 -65.75
N TRP A 26 18.47 -42.95 -64.53
CA TRP A 26 18.99 -43.98 -63.63
C TRP A 26 17.96 -45.09 -63.54
N ALA A 27 18.34 -46.30 -63.93
CA ALA A 27 17.50 -47.49 -63.87
C ALA A 27 18.10 -48.52 -62.92
N LEU A 28 17.30 -49.04 -61.99
CA LEU A 28 17.70 -50.09 -61.05
C LEU A 28 17.12 -51.44 -61.46
N MET A 29 17.97 -52.47 -61.45
CA MET A 29 17.60 -53.88 -61.65
C MET A 29 18.18 -54.73 -60.51
N THR A 30 17.52 -55.82 -60.12
CA THR A 30 18.12 -56.80 -59.20
C THR A 30 19.04 -57.76 -59.97
N LYS A 31 20.14 -58.21 -59.35
CA LYS A 31 21.00 -59.27 -59.92
C LYS A 31 20.31 -60.61 -60.14
N GLU A 32 19.25 -60.91 -59.39
CA GLU A 32 18.42 -62.10 -59.59
C GLU A 32 17.57 -61.99 -60.88
N LEU A 33 17.26 -60.77 -61.33
CA LEU A 33 16.54 -60.48 -62.57
C LEU A 33 17.46 -60.41 -63.81
N GLU A 34 18.75 -60.09 -63.67
CA GLU A 34 19.72 -60.07 -64.79
C GLU A 34 19.87 -61.44 -65.49
N ALA A 35 19.54 -62.54 -64.80
CA ALA A 35 19.62 -63.91 -65.32
C ALA A 35 18.25 -64.49 -65.74
N SER A 36 17.15 -63.73 -65.61
CA SER A 36 15.77 -64.17 -65.87
C SER A 36 15.20 -63.54 -67.15
N GLU A 37 14.36 -64.28 -67.91
CA GLU A 37 13.57 -63.70 -69.02
C GLU A 37 12.50 -62.69 -68.55
N GLU A 38 12.31 -62.54 -67.23
CA GLU A 38 11.26 -61.73 -66.59
C GLU A 38 11.82 -60.47 -65.91
N ALA A 39 12.85 -59.83 -66.47
CA ALA A 39 13.48 -58.64 -65.88
C ALA A 39 12.53 -57.43 -65.76
N THR A 40 12.42 -56.87 -64.54
CA THR A 40 11.74 -55.60 -64.23
C THR A 40 12.75 -54.56 -63.74
N THR A 41 12.60 -53.33 -64.21
CA THR A 41 13.40 -52.18 -63.81
C THR A 41 12.52 -51.02 -63.44
N VAL A 42 12.94 -50.28 -62.42
CA VAL A 42 12.36 -48.97 -62.09
C VAL A 42 13.38 -47.91 -62.45
N ALA A 43 12.95 -46.89 -63.19
CA ALA A 43 13.81 -45.82 -63.64
C ALA A 43 13.27 -44.44 -63.26
N VAL A 44 14.21 -43.52 -63.05
CA VAL A 44 13.95 -42.12 -62.70
C VAL A 44 14.74 -41.20 -63.61
N LEU A 45 14.20 -40.00 -63.82
CA LEU A 45 14.88 -38.92 -64.54
C LEU A 45 15.55 -37.99 -63.52
N LEU A 46 16.83 -37.69 -63.76
CA LEU A 46 17.62 -36.76 -62.97
C LEU A 46 18.06 -35.58 -63.82
N SER A 47 17.94 -34.37 -63.29
CA SER A 47 18.60 -33.20 -63.85
C SER A 47 19.99 -33.05 -63.26
N VAL A 48 20.97 -32.63 -64.08
CA VAL A 48 22.36 -32.44 -63.65
C VAL A 48 22.77 -30.98 -63.88
N THR A 49 23.19 -30.30 -62.82
CA THR A 49 23.70 -28.93 -62.89
C THR A 49 25.14 -28.88 -63.43
N ALA A 50 25.63 -27.68 -63.78
CA ALA A 50 27.00 -27.47 -64.22
C ALA A 50 28.04 -27.95 -63.18
N ASP A 51 27.70 -27.89 -61.89
CA ASP A 51 28.53 -28.33 -60.76
C ASP A 51 28.37 -29.83 -60.44
N ALA A 52 27.80 -30.61 -61.36
CA ALA A 52 27.53 -32.05 -61.23
C ALA A 52 26.61 -32.44 -60.06
N GLN A 53 25.82 -31.49 -59.51
CA GLN A 53 24.75 -31.81 -58.58
C GLN A 53 23.57 -32.43 -59.32
N ARG A 54 22.95 -33.44 -58.71
CA ARG A 54 21.83 -34.19 -59.28
C ARG A 54 20.55 -33.92 -58.49
N SER A 55 19.46 -33.70 -59.20
CA SER A 55 18.11 -33.59 -58.61
C SER A 55 17.11 -34.47 -59.36
N LEU A 56 16.17 -35.05 -58.63
CA LEU A 56 15.05 -35.79 -59.22
C LEU A 56 14.16 -34.82 -60.03
N LEU A 57 13.87 -35.18 -61.28
CA LEU A 57 12.98 -34.45 -62.16
C LEU A 57 11.56 -35.01 -62.05
N ASP A 58 10.58 -34.13 -61.86
CA ASP A 58 9.16 -34.53 -61.84
C ASP A 58 8.73 -35.02 -63.22
N LEU A 59 7.97 -36.11 -63.25
CA LEU A 59 7.39 -36.64 -64.47
C LEU A 59 6.09 -35.90 -64.80
N ASP A 60 5.98 -35.43 -66.04
CA ASP A 60 4.76 -34.79 -66.55
C ASP A 60 3.54 -35.74 -66.45
N GLU A 61 2.35 -35.19 -66.25
CA GLU A 61 1.11 -35.97 -66.19
C GLU A 61 0.84 -36.71 -67.51
N SER A 62 1.28 -36.17 -68.64
CA SER A 62 1.16 -36.81 -69.95
C SER A 62 2.28 -37.82 -70.24
N CYS A 63 3.20 -38.05 -69.31
CA CYS A 63 4.32 -38.96 -69.56
C CYS A 63 3.89 -40.41 -69.30
N PRO A 64 4.07 -41.33 -70.26
CA PRO A 64 3.85 -42.75 -70.05
C PRO A 64 4.64 -43.25 -68.83
N ARG A 65 4.03 -44.10 -68.01
CA ARG A 65 4.66 -44.65 -66.79
C ARG A 65 5.13 -46.08 -66.96
N ILE A 66 4.59 -46.82 -67.94
CA ILE A 66 5.05 -48.17 -68.27
C ILE A 66 5.72 -48.19 -69.64
N PHE A 67 6.87 -48.87 -69.71
CA PHE A 67 7.64 -49.07 -70.92
C PHE A 67 7.89 -50.56 -71.16
N LYS A 68 7.81 -50.94 -72.45
CA LYS A 68 8.28 -52.22 -72.99
C LYS A 68 9.05 -51.94 -74.27
N VAL A 69 10.34 -51.62 -74.13
CA VAL A 69 11.21 -51.08 -75.21
C VAL A 69 10.76 -49.70 -75.75
N LEU A 70 9.45 -49.51 -75.95
CA LEU A 70 8.76 -48.27 -76.29
C LEU A 70 7.70 -47.97 -75.21
N PRO A 71 7.32 -46.69 -74.99
CA PRO A 71 6.26 -46.32 -74.05
C PRO A 71 4.94 -47.03 -74.38
N LEU A 72 4.20 -47.43 -73.36
CA LEU A 72 2.80 -47.82 -73.48
C LEU A 72 1.95 -46.56 -73.31
N LEU A 73 1.35 -46.11 -74.41
CA LEU A 73 0.37 -45.03 -74.40
C LEU A 73 -0.83 -45.51 -73.56
N ASP A 74 -1.45 -44.62 -72.78
CA ASP A 74 -2.49 -44.93 -71.78
C ASP A 74 -1.94 -45.61 -70.51
N SER A 75 -0.68 -45.37 -70.14
CA SER A 75 -0.11 -45.74 -68.82
C SER A 75 0.12 -44.54 -67.91
N GLU A 76 -0.24 -43.33 -68.37
CA GLU A 76 -0.15 -42.06 -67.65
C GLU A 76 -1.01 -42.06 -66.38
N PHE A 77 -2.04 -42.91 -66.34
CA PHE A 77 -2.95 -43.05 -65.20
C PHE A 77 -2.27 -43.51 -63.90
N LEU A 78 -1.09 -44.13 -64.01
CA LEU A 78 -0.34 -44.54 -62.84
C LEU A 78 0.30 -43.30 -62.21
N GLY A 79 -0.26 -42.85 -61.08
CA GLY A 79 0.31 -41.73 -60.33
C GLY A 79 1.59 -42.09 -59.57
N THR A 80 2.58 -42.61 -60.28
CA THR A 80 3.92 -42.94 -59.77
C THR A 80 4.92 -41.86 -60.18
N PRO A 81 5.90 -41.53 -59.30
CA PRO A 81 6.96 -40.57 -59.59
C PRO A 81 8.15 -41.17 -60.35
N PHE A 82 8.02 -42.41 -60.83
CA PHE A 82 9.04 -43.17 -61.54
C PHE A 82 8.40 -43.89 -62.73
N VAL A 83 9.22 -44.37 -63.65
CA VAL A 83 8.75 -45.21 -64.77
C VAL A 83 9.14 -46.66 -64.53
N ILE A 84 8.28 -47.56 -64.98
CA ILE A 84 8.42 -49.01 -64.87
C ILE A 84 8.76 -49.53 -66.25
N ASN A 85 9.87 -50.22 -66.39
CA ASN A 85 10.24 -50.89 -67.63
C ASN A 85 10.44 -52.38 -67.37
N GLY A 86 9.77 -53.24 -68.12
CA GLY A 86 9.91 -54.69 -67.97
C GLY A 86 9.49 -55.47 -69.20
N SER A 87 9.80 -56.76 -69.21
CA SER A 87 9.38 -57.71 -70.25
C SER A 87 7.89 -58.06 -70.20
N LEU A 88 7.03 -57.03 -70.11
CA LEU A 88 5.58 -57.16 -69.98
C LEU A 88 4.95 -57.67 -71.27
N GLU A 89 3.94 -58.50 -71.18
CA GLU A 89 3.12 -58.93 -72.31
C GLU A 89 1.97 -57.94 -72.52
N VAL A 90 1.84 -57.41 -73.74
CA VAL A 90 0.83 -56.40 -74.09
C VAL A 90 -0.11 -56.92 -75.17
N SER A 91 -1.34 -56.42 -75.22
CA SER A 91 -2.31 -56.77 -76.27
C SER A 91 -1.89 -56.23 -77.65
N GLU A 92 -2.66 -56.56 -78.70
CA GLU A 92 -2.47 -55.98 -80.05
C GLU A 92 -2.58 -54.45 -80.04
N ASP A 93 -3.46 -53.90 -79.20
CA ASP A 93 -3.62 -52.45 -78.98
C ASP A 93 -2.56 -51.86 -78.04
N ARG A 94 -1.53 -52.63 -77.67
CA ARG A 94 -0.45 -52.28 -76.73
C ARG A 94 -0.93 -51.91 -75.31
N ALA A 95 -2.11 -52.37 -74.89
CA ALA A 95 -2.57 -52.23 -73.51
C ALA A 95 -1.99 -53.32 -72.60
N ILE A 96 -1.75 -52.97 -71.33
CA ILE A 96 -1.40 -53.95 -70.29
C ILE A 96 -2.67 -54.57 -69.72
N GLN A 97 -2.71 -55.89 -69.61
CA GLN A 97 -3.81 -56.62 -68.98
C GLN A 97 -3.36 -57.10 -67.60
N ILE A 98 -4.11 -56.72 -66.55
CA ILE A 98 -3.89 -57.16 -65.16
C ILE A 98 -5.13 -57.91 -64.64
N GLY A 99 -6.34 -57.40 -64.88
CA GLY A 99 -7.58 -58.00 -64.38
C GLY A 99 -8.08 -59.24 -65.11
N ALA A 100 -7.52 -59.58 -66.28
CA ALA A 100 -7.97 -60.72 -67.07
C ALA A 100 -7.50 -62.06 -66.45
N ASP A 101 -8.35 -63.09 -66.47
CA ASP A 101 -7.96 -64.47 -66.14
C ASP A 101 -7.20 -65.11 -67.32
N SER A 102 -5.95 -64.70 -67.48
CA SER A 102 -5.08 -65.13 -68.58
C SER A 102 -3.65 -65.36 -68.09
N ALA A 103 -2.92 -66.27 -68.75
CA ALA A 103 -1.50 -66.50 -68.47
C ALA A 103 -0.65 -65.22 -68.65
N GLN A 104 -1.04 -64.37 -69.60
CA GLN A 104 -0.44 -63.06 -69.86
C GLN A 104 -0.58 -62.10 -68.67
N ALA A 105 -1.80 -61.97 -68.13
CA ALA A 105 -2.05 -61.10 -66.98
C ALA A 105 -1.32 -61.60 -65.72
N GLU A 106 -1.31 -62.92 -65.49
CA GLU A 106 -0.59 -63.53 -64.36
C GLU A 106 0.92 -63.32 -64.47
N ARG A 107 1.49 -63.41 -65.68
CA ARG A 107 2.90 -63.09 -65.93
C ARG A 107 3.21 -61.62 -65.66
N ASN A 108 2.37 -60.69 -66.13
CA ASN A 108 2.52 -59.26 -65.89
C ASN A 108 2.48 -58.94 -64.38
N LYS A 109 1.55 -59.55 -63.63
CA LYS A 109 1.47 -59.41 -62.17
C LYS A 109 2.78 -59.81 -61.49
N ARG A 110 3.31 -61.00 -61.79
CA ARG A 110 4.58 -61.48 -61.23
C ARG A 110 5.75 -60.56 -61.50
N ILE A 111 5.82 -59.98 -62.70
CA ILE A 111 6.86 -59.02 -63.11
C ILE A 111 6.73 -57.72 -62.27
N LEU A 112 5.52 -57.22 -62.07
CA LEU A 112 5.23 -55.98 -61.33
C LEU A 112 5.27 -56.15 -59.81
N GLU A 113 5.07 -57.36 -59.28
CA GLU A 113 5.19 -57.70 -57.86
C GLU A 113 6.62 -57.50 -57.31
N TRP A 114 7.61 -57.24 -58.18
CA TRP A 114 8.94 -56.80 -57.79
C TRP A 114 9.01 -55.33 -57.37
N LEU A 115 8.03 -54.49 -57.70
CA LEU A 115 8.04 -53.05 -57.37
C LEU A 115 8.24 -52.76 -55.87
N PRO A 116 7.54 -53.44 -54.93
CA PRO A 116 7.78 -53.26 -53.51
C PRO A 116 9.23 -53.55 -53.08
N ALA A 117 9.99 -54.37 -53.81
CA ALA A 117 11.40 -54.61 -53.54
C ALA A 117 12.31 -53.57 -54.22
N LEU A 118 12.01 -53.21 -55.47
CA LEU A 118 12.85 -52.34 -56.29
C LEU A 118 12.82 -50.87 -55.85
N VAL A 119 11.63 -50.34 -55.52
CA VAL A 119 11.47 -48.91 -55.23
C VAL A 119 12.24 -48.49 -53.96
N PRO A 120 12.18 -49.22 -52.82
CA PRO A 120 13.00 -48.92 -51.65
C PRO A 120 14.51 -48.96 -51.91
N GLU A 121 14.98 -49.90 -52.72
CA GLU A 121 16.41 -49.98 -53.09
C GLU A 121 16.83 -48.82 -54.00
N LEU A 122 15.93 -48.35 -54.86
CA LEU A 122 16.18 -47.14 -55.65
C LEU A 122 16.31 -45.91 -54.75
N VAL A 123 15.42 -45.76 -53.77
CA VAL A 123 15.51 -44.68 -52.77
C VAL A 123 16.84 -44.74 -52.02
N LYS A 124 17.26 -45.91 -51.52
CA LYS A 124 18.56 -46.09 -50.86
C LYS A 124 19.73 -45.69 -51.76
N CYS A 125 19.69 -46.06 -53.03
CA CYS A 125 20.70 -45.68 -54.01
C CYS A 125 20.75 -44.15 -54.19
N LEU A 126 19.61 -43.48 -54.34
CA LEU A 126 19.54 -42.02 -54.49
C LEU A 126 20.05 -41.28 -53.24
N VAL A 127 19.70 -41.78 -52.05
CA VAL A 127 20.19 -41.24 -50.76
C VAL A 127 21.72 -41.37 -50.67
N GLN A 128 22.28 -42.57 -50.95
CA GLN A 128 23.74 -42.80 -50.94
C GLN A 128 24.49 -41.90 -51.93
N GLN A 129 23.88 -41.61 -53.07
CA GLN A 129 24.45 -40.77 -54.11
C GLN A 129 24.15 -39.26 -53.90
N ARG A 130 23.49 -38.89 -52.80
CA ARG A 130 23.14 -37.51 -52.43
C ARG A 130 22.35 -36.77 -53.52
N VAL A 131 21.46 -37.48 -54.21
CA VAL A 131 20.57 -36.87 -55.21
C VAL A 131 19.50 -36.06 -54.50
N SER A 132 19.31 -34.79 -54.81
CA SER A 132 18.24 -33.99 -54.19
C SER A 132 16.86 -34.40 -54.70
N GLY A 133 15.83 -34.26 -53.86
CA GLY A 133 14.45 -34.62 -54.24
C GLY A 133 14.13 -36.11 -54.18
N PHE A 134 14.97 -36.96 -53.59
CA PHE A 134 14.69 -38.41 -53.46
C PHE A 134 13.38 -38.71 -52.71
N HIS A 135 12.96 -37.81 -51.80
CA HIS A 135 11.73 -37.96 -51.00
C HIS A 135 10.49 -37.99 -51.88
N LYS A 136 10.52 -37.34 -53.04
CA LYS A 136 9.42 -37.35 -54.01
C LYS A 136 9.08 -38.75 -54.55
N LEU A 137 10.01 -39.71 -54.46
CA LEU A 137 9.71 -41.11 -54.82
C LEU A 137 8.67 -41.77 -53.91
N ALA A 138 8.43 -41.22 -52.72
CA ALA A 138 7.34 -41.65 -51.86
C ALA A 138 5.96 -41.23 -52.40
N GLY A 139 5.86 -40.30 -53.35
CA GLY A 139 4.60 -39.71 -53.82
C GLY A 139 3.74 -40.64 -54.70
N LEU A 140 3.38 -41.83 -54.21
CA LEU A 140 2.41 -42.71 -54.87
C LEU A 140 0.98 -42.18 -54.71
N ARG A 141 0.18 -42.28 -55.77
CA ARG A 141 -1.24 -41.89 -55.80
C ARG A 141 -2.14 -43.07 -56.11
N PRO A 142 -3.41 -43.02 -55.64
CA PRO A 142 -4.41 -44.01 -56.01
C PRO A 142 -4.65 -44.02 -57.53
N VAL A 143 -4.84 -45.22 -58.05
CA VAL A 143 -5.32 -45.46 -59.41
C VAL A 143 -6.84 -45.50 -59.38
N GLU A 144 -7.49 -44.77 -60.29
CA GLU A 144 -8.96 -44.69 -60.40
C GLU A 144 -9.53 -45.48 -61.60
N GLN A 145 -8.66 -46.07 -62.43
CA GLN A 145 -9.05 -46.75 -63.67
C GLN A 145 -9.30 -48.27 -63.46
N ALA A 146 -9.49 -49.01 -64.55
CA ALA A 146 -9.62 -50.46 -64.50
C ALA A 146 -8.42 -51.09 -63.76
N ASP A 147 -8.67 -52.16 -62.99
CA ASP A 147 -7.68 -52.85 -62.15
C ASP A 147 -7.11 -52.00 -60.99
N ALA A 148 -7.78 -50.89 -60.63
CA ALA A 148 -7.43 -50.02 -59.50
C ALA A 148 -7.18 -50.77 -58.19
N GLU A 149 -8.03 -51.75 -57.85
CA GLU A 149 -7.90 -52.53 -56.60
C GLU A 149 -6.54 -53.22 -56.52
N TRP A 150 -6.11 -53.89 -57.60
CA TRP A 150 -4.83 -54.59 -57.64
C TRP A 150 -3.64 -53.61 -57.61
N TRP A 151 -3.71 -52.50 -58.37
CA TRP A 151 -2.65 -51.49 -58.36
C TRP A 151 -2.50 -50.82 -57.00
N ASN A 152 -3.61 -50.46 -56.35
CA ASN A 152 -3.62 -49.84 -55.05
C ASN A 152 -3.14 -50.82 -53.96
N GLU A 153 -3.44 -52.12 -54.07
CA GLU A 153 -2.85 -53.16 -53.20
C GLU A 153 -1.32 -53.26 -53.39
N LEU A 154 -0.83 -53.24 -54.64
CA LEU A 154 0.60 -53.25 -54.94
C LEU A 154 1.31 -52.00 -54.42
N PHE A 155 0.69 -50.82 -54.56
CA PHE A 155 1.19 -49.58 -53.99
C PHE A 155 1.18 -49.62 -52.47
N GLY A 156 0.13 -50.15 -51.83
CA GLY A 156 0.10 -50.40 -50.38
C GLY A 156 1.28 -51.24 -49.91
N LYS A 157 1.57 -52.38 -50.56
CA LYS A 157 2.77 -53.22 -50.27
C LYS A 157 4.08 -52.45 -50.46
N THR A 158 4.12 -51.53 -51.42
CA THR A 158 5.29 -50.67 -51.66
C THR A 158 5.44 -49.64 -50.54
N LEU A 159 4.34 -49.00 -50.12
CA LEU A 159 4.30 -48.03 -49.02
C LEU A 159 4.73 -48.66 -47.68
N GLU A 160 4.30 -49.88 -47.37
CA GLU A 160 4.73 -50.62 -46.17
C GLU A 160 6.25 -50.76 -46.06
N ARG A 161 6.93 -50.89 -47.20
CA ARG A 161 8.40 -51.00 -47.27
C ARG A 161 9.06 -49.63 -47.31
N LEU A 162 8.48 -48.65 -48.02
CA LEU A 162 8.96 -47.27 -48.02
C LEU A 162 8.89 -46.63 -46.62
N ALA A 163 7.83 -46.89 -45.87
CA ALA A 163 7.68 -46.42 -44.50
C ALA A 163 8.81 -46.89 -43.56
N LYS A 164 9.48 -48.00 -43.90
CA LYS A 164 10.61 -48.59 -43.15
C LYS A 164 11.97 -48.26 -43.77
N THR A 165 12.02 -47.45 -44.83
CA THR A 165 13.24 -47.07 -45.54
C THR A 165 13.71 -45.70 -45.09
N GLU A 166 15.01 -45.54 -44.84
CA GLU A 166 15.61 -44.25 -44.47
C GLU A 166 15.55 -43.30 -45.68
N MET A 167 14.58 -42.40 -45.65
CA MET A 167 14.27 -41.51 -46.78
C MET A 167 13.70 -40.15 -46.38
N VAL A 168 13.59 -39.88 -45.08
CA VAL A 168 13.21 -38.56 -44.58
C VAL A 168 14.46 -37.87 -44.10
N LEU A 169 14.76 -36.69 -44.66
CA LEU A 169 15.80 -35.83 -44.12
C LEU A 169 15.18 -34.98 -43.01
N THR A 170 15.59 -35.21 -41.76
CA THR A 170 15.06 -34.53 -40.57
C THR A 170 15.62 -33.12 -40.44
N ASP A 171 15.00 -32.31 -39.60
CA ASP A 171 15.48 -30.97 -39.25
C ASP A 171 16.90 -30.97 -38.64
N SER A 172 17.26 -32.02 -37.89
CA SER A 172 18.61 -32.28 -37.40
C SER A 172 19.64 -32.58 -38.50
N GLY A 173 19.18 -32.81 -39.74
CA GLY A 173 20.00 -33.18 -40.90
C GLY A 173 20.32 -34.67 -40.99
N GLU A 174 19.70 -35.49 -40.16
CA GLU A 174 19.84 -36.95 -40.16
C GLU A 174 18.84 -37.61 -41.11
N MET A 175 19.13 -38.85 -41.51
CA MET A 175 18.20 -39.65 -42.30
C MET A 175 17.36 -40.53 -41.37
N ALA A 176 16.03 -40.44 -41.50
CA ALA A 176 15.08 -41.20 -40.72
C ALA A 176 14.10 -41.98 -41.61
N ARG A 177 13.43 -42.96 -41.01
CA ARG A 177 12.34 -43.71 -41.65
C ARG A 177 11.02 -42.95 -41.47
N PRO A 178 10.12 -42.90 -42.47
CA PRO A 178 8.82 -42.28 -42.30
C PRO A 178 8.05 -42.80 -41.07
N SER A 179 8.19 -44.07 -40.69
CA SER A 179 7.55 -44.62 -39.50
C SER A 179 8.10 -44.12 -38.15
N GLN A 180 9.15 -43.30 -38.15
CA GLN A 180 9.83 -42.75 -36.96
C GLN A 180 9.79 -41.22 -36.91
N VAL A 181 9.07 -40.60 -37.84
CA VAL A 181 9.01 -39.15 -38.01
C VAL A 181 7.58 -38.71 -37.81
N THR A 182 7.41 -37.60 -37.09
CA THR A 182 6.14 -36.89 -36.96
C THR A 182 5.96 -35.97 -38.17
N PHE A 183 4.83 -36.09 -38.88
CA PHE A 183 4.57 -35.28 -40.08
C PHE A 183 3.55 -34.18 -39.80
N PRO A 184 3.96 -32.90 -39.84
CA PRO A 184 3.04 -31.76 -39.74
C PRO A 184 2.12 -31.66 -40.95
N VAL A 185 0.85 -31.37 -40.71
CA VAL A 185 -0.17 -31.17 -41.76
C VAL A 185 -0.94 -29.89 -41.47
N GLY A 186 -1.05 -29.00 -42.47
CA GLY A 186 -1.71 -27.69 -42.39
C GLY A 186 -3.25 -27.75 -42.43
N ARG A 187 -3.84 -28.72 -41.73
CA ARG A 187 -5.29 -28.99 -41.70
C ARG A 187 -5.79 -29.02 -40.26
N ILE A 188 -7.08 -28.76 -40.05
CA ILE A 188 -7.70 -28.93 -38.73
C ILE A 188 -7.60 -30.39 -38.27
N ASP A 189 -7.98 -31.26 -39.19
CA ASP A 189 -7.97 -32.72 -39.07
C ASP A 189 -7.40 -33.23 -40.41
N ALA A 190 -6.42 -34.12 -40.36
CA ALA A 190 -5.77 -34.69 -41.54
C ALA A 190 -6.78 -35.29 -42.54
N ASP A 191 -7.94 -35.75 -42.08
CA ASP A 191 -9.01 -36.33 -42.90
C ASP A 191 -9.81 -35.28 -43.70
N ARG A 192 -9.72 -33.99 -43.36
CA ARG A 192 -10.36 -32.90 -44.13
C ARG A 192 -9.58 -32.56 -45.38
N GLN A 193 -10.25 -32.29 -46.49
CA GLN A 193 -9.56 -32.03 -47.77
C GLN A 193 -8.93 -30.63 -47.89
N THR A 194 -9.47 -29.63 -47.18
CA THR A 194 -9.04 -28.24 -47.31
C THR A 194 -7.95 -27.88 -46.30
N PRO A 195 -6.82 -27.28 -46.73
CA PRO A 195 -5.86 -26.69 -45.80
C PRO A 195 -6.52 -25.53 -45.05
N ALA A 196 -6.44 -25.57 -43.73
CA ALA A 196 -6.99 -24.53 -42.87
C ALA A 196 -5.90 -23.53 -42.43
N VAL A 197 -4.64 -23.98 -42.38
CA VAL A 197 -3.49 -23.20 -41.89
C VAL A 197 -2.25 -23.50 -42.72
N SER A 198 -1.18 -22.73 -42.55
CA SER A 198 0.11 -23.08 -43.13
C SER A 198 0.70 -24.31 -42.44
N VAL A 199 1.21 -25.27 -43.22
CA VAL A 199 2.00 -26.39 -42.70
C VAL A 199 3.26 -25.91 -41.96
N ASP A 200 3.79 -24.75 -42.34
CA ASP A 200 4.98 -24.17 -41.71
C ASP A 200 4.70 -23.84 -40.23
N GLY A 201 3.50 -23.31 -39.91
CA GLY A 201 3.11 -23.02 -38.52
C GLY A 201 2.91 -24.28 -37.67
N VAL A 202 2.32 -25.34 -38.24
CA VAL A 202 2.20 -26.63 -37.56
C VAL A 202 3.58 -27.27 -37.36
N TRP A 203 4.49 -27.08 -38.32
CA TRP A 203 5.86 -27.58 -38.26
C TRP A 203 6.66 -26.91 -37.14
N ASP A 204 6.55 -25.59 -36.98
CA ASP A 204 7.24 -24.84 -35.93
C ASP A 204 6.83 -25.34 -34.54
N LEU A 205 5.52 -25.49 -34.30
CA LEU A 205 4.99 -26.04 -33.04
C LEU A 205 5.42 -27.49 -32.81
N ALA A 206 5.36 -28.34 -33.85
CA ALA A 206 5.77 -29.74 -33.78
C ALA A 206 7.23 -29.89 -33.35
N LYS A 207 8.13 -29.11 -33.97
CA LYS A 207 9.56 -29.12 -33.65
C LYS A 207 9.81 -28.75 -32.19
N GLN A 208 9.10 -27.74 -31.69
CA GLN A 208 9.23 -27.30 -30.30
C GLN A 208 8.79 -28.38 -29.29
N MET A 209 7.88 -29.29 -29.66
CA MET A 209 7.44 -30.45 -28.86
C MET A 209 8.41 -31.66 -28.86
N GLN A 210 9.71 -31.44 -29.08
CA GLN A 210 10.75 -32.50 -29.14
C GLN A 210 10.45 -33.61 -30.18
N SER A 211 9.59 -33.34 -31.17
CA SER A 211 9.23 -34.30 -32.20
C SER A 211 10.30 -34.34 -33.28
N THR A 212 10.59 -35.54 -33.79
CA THR A 212 11.46 -35.66 -34.98
C THR A 212 10.64 -35.31 -36.21
N VAL A 213 10.92 -34.17 -36.84
CA VAL A 213 10.17 -33.66 -37.99
C VAL A 213 11.05 -33.63 -39.26
N PRO A 214 10.46 -33.63 -40.47
CA PRO A 214 11.20 -33.40 -41.71
C PRO A 214 11.87 -32.02 -41.70
N LYS A 215 12.87 -31.77 -42.55
CA LYS A 215 13.31 -30.39 -42.81
C LYS A 215 12.13 -29.53 -43.26
N LEU A 216 12.06 -28.29 -42.76
CA LEU A 216 10.99 -27.33 -43.08
C LEU A 216 10.78 -27.16 -44.60
N GLU A 217 11.87 -27.03 -45.36
CA GLU A 217 11.81 -26.90 -46.83
C GLU A 217 11.15 -28.10 -47.55
N LEU A 218 11.07 -29.25 -46.87
CA LEU A 218 10.45 -30.49 -47.37
C LEU A 218 9.06 -30.74 -46.78
N ALA A 219 8.61 -29.95 -45.81
CA ALA A 219 7.37 -30.20 -45.07
C ALA A 219 6.14 -30.25 -46.00
N LYS A 220 6.03 -29.30 -46.93
CA LYS A 220 4.94 -29.25 -47.94
C LYS A 220 4.92 -30.47 -48.87
N ASP A 221 6.09 -30.93 -49.29
CA ASP A 221 6.20 -32.13 -50.12
C ASP A 221 5.78 -33.39 -49.36
N TRP A 222 6.17 -33.47 -48.08
CA TRP A 222 5.80 -34.57 -47.21
C TRP A 222 4.33 -34.55 -46.84
N GLU A 223 3.74 -33.40 -46.53
CA GLU A 223 2.30 -33.25 -46.32
C GLU A 223 1.53 -33.82 -47.51
N ARG A 224 1.84 -33.35 -48.73
CA ARG A 224 1.24 -33.84 -49.97
C ARG A 224 1.41 -35.35 -50.15
N THR A 225 2.55 -35.90 -49.75
CA THR A 225 2.88 -37.33 -49.85
C THR A 225 2.06 -38.15 -48.85
N ILE A 226 2.04 -37.78 -47.58
CA ILE A 226 1.33 -38.49 -46.51
C ILE A 226 -0.18 -38.45 -46.73
N LEU A 227 -0.72 -37.33 -47.22
CA LEU A 227 -2.13 -37.26 -47.60
C LEU A 227 -2.46 -38.21 -48.77
N GLY A 228 -1.57 -38.34 -49.75
CA GLY A 228 -1.72 -39.33 -50.83
C GLY A 228 -1.62 -40.77 -50.33
N TRP A 229 -0.80 -41.04 -49.32
CA TRP A 229 -0.75 -42.35 -48.67
C TRP A 229 -2.07 -42.68 -47.97
N ALA A 230 -2.68 -41.70 -47.30
CA ALA A 230 -3.97 -41.87 -46.66
C ALA A 230 -5.09 -42.19 -47.67
N GLU A 231 -5.08 -41.59 -48.86
CA GLU A 231 -5.99 -41.91 -49.97
C GLU A 231 -5.82 -43.36 -50.47
N LEU A 232 -4.60 -43.91 -50.40
CA LEU A 232 -4.29 -45.32 -50.68
C LEU A 232 -4.63 -46.27 -49.50
N GLY A 233 -5.23 -45.77 -48.43
CA GLY A 233 -5.56 -46.56 -47.23
C GLY A 233 -4.37 -46.83 -46.31
N PHE A 234 -3.23 -46.18 -46.52
CA PHE A 234 -2.03 -46.32 -45.69
C PHE A 234 -1.85 -45.09 -44.79
N ARG A 235 -2.02 -45.25 -43.47
CA ARG A 235 -1.83 -44.17 -42.50
C ARG A 235 -0.59 -44.41 -41.65
N LEU A 236 0.22 -43.38 -41.49
CA LEU A 236 1.29 -43.37 -40.49
C LEU A 236 0.70 -43.13 -39.09
N ALA A 237 1.40 -43.63 -38.07
CA ALA A 237 0.94 -43.54 -36.70
C ALA A 237 1.07 -42.13 -36.10
N ASP A 238 1.99 -41.31 -36.61
CA ASP A 238 2.35 -40.02 -36.02
C ASP A 238 2.23 -38.88 -37.05
N ILE A 239 0.99 -38.48 -37.31
CA ILE A 239 0.63 -37.31 -38.10
C ILE A 239 0.18 -36.24 -37.10
N LEU A 240 0.64 -35.01 -37.28
CA LEU A 240 0.33 -33.90 -36.38
C LEU A 240 -0.40 -32.81 -37.15
N ASP A 241 -1.69 -32.66 -36.86
CA ASP A 241 -2.57 -31.59 -37.31
C ASP A 241 -2.97 -30.68 -36.13
N VAL A 242 -3.80 -29.66 -36.39
CA VAL A 242 -4.22 -28.72 -35.34
C VAL A 242 -4.98 -29.42 -34.21
N GLN A 243 -5.87 -30.36 -34.55
CA GLN A 243 -6.64 -31.10 -33.54
C GLN A 243 -5.73 -31.99 -32.67
N SER A 244 -4.71 -32.61 -33.26
CA SER A 244 -3.74 -33.42 -32.53
C SER A 244 -2.88 -32.57 -31.59
N LEU A 245 -2.48 -31.35 -32.00
CA LEU A 245 -1.80 -30.39 -31.13
C LEU A 245 -2.68 -29.97 -29.94
N VAL A 246 -3.95 -29.68 -30.20
CA VAL A 246 -4.94 -29.36 -29.15
C VAL A 246 -5.09 -30.52 -28.17
N GLU A 247 -5.21 -31.77 -28.65
CA GLU A 247 -5.39 -32.92 -27.78
C GLU A 247 -4.15 -33.18 -26.91
N ARG A 248 -2.94 -33.12 -27.49
CA ARG A 248 -1.70 -33.26 -26.71
C ARG A 248 -1.57 -32.17 -25.64
N THR A 249 -1.97 -30.95 -25.97
CA THR A 249 -2.00 -29.83 -25.02
C THR A 249 -3.01 -30.10 -23.90
N ARG A 250 -4.20 -30.58 -24.26
CA ARG A 250 -5.27 -30.93 -23.31
C ARG A 250 -4.83 -32.03 -22.34
N GLU A 251 -4.17 -33.06 -22.84
CA GLU A 251 -3.61 -34.17 -22.05
C GLU A 251 -2.54 -33.69 -21.04
N ALA A 252 -1.80 -32.62 -21.37
CA ALA A 252 -0.81 -32.04 -20.48
C ALA A 252 -1.44 -31.35 -19.25
N GLY A 253 -2.71 -30.92 -19.35
CA GLY A 253 -3.54 -30.42 -18.24
C GLY A 253 -3.13 -29.09 -17.59
N SER A 254 -1.91 -28.62 -17.80
CA SER A 254 -1.38 -27.36 -17.25
C SER A 254 -0.18 -26.86 -18.06
N LEU A 255 0.21 -25.60 -17.88
CA LEU A 255 1.43 -25.03 -18.45
C LEU A 255 2.69 -25.78 -17.98
N THR A 256 2.70 -26.27 -16.73
CA THR A 256 3.82 -27.08 -16.21
C THR A 256 3.89 -28.44 -16.91
N GLY A 257 2.74 -29.10 -17.09
CA GLY A 257 2.66 -30.37 -17.83
C GLY A 257 3.06 -30.19 -19.29
N LEU A 258 2.62 -29.10 -19.92
CA LEU A 258 2.98 -28.74 -21.29
C LEU A 258 4.48 -28.52 -21.43
N GLY A 259 5.10 -27.81 -20.48
CA GLY A 259 6.55 -27.62 -20.45
C GLY A 259 7.35 -28.92 -20.40
N GLY A 260 6.78 -30.01 -19.89
CA GLY A 260 7.39 -31.36 -19.94
C GLY A 260 7.40 -31.99 -21.34
N LEU A 261 6.53 -31.54 -22.25
CA LEU A 261 6.46 -31.97 -23.65
C LEU A 261 7.30 -31.10 -24.59
N LEU A 262 7.69 -29.90 -24.15
CA LEU A 262 8.41 -28.93 -24.95
C LEU A 262 9.93 -29.03 -24.75
N SER A 263 10.68 -28.52 -25.72
CA SER A 263 12.14 -28.35 -25.60
C SER A 263 12.45 -27.36 -24.46
N SER A 264 13.57 -27.56 -23.76
CA SER A 264 13.89 -26.82 -22.52
C SER A 264 14.05 -25.31 -22.69
N ASP A 265 14.26 -24.84 -23.93
CA ASP A 265 14.40 -23.45 -24.33
C ASP A 265 13.09 -22.77 -24.72
N VAL A 266 11.98 -23.52 -24.77
CA VAL A 266 10.67 -23.02 -25.19
C VAL A 266 9.82 -22.68 -23.97
N GLU A 267 9.29 -21.46 -23.92
CA GLU A 267 8.39 -21.03 -22.87
C GLU A 267 6.96 -21.55 -23.16
N PRO A 268 6.32 -22.31 -22.23
CA PRO A 268 5.05 -23.00 -22.53
C PRO A 268 3.88 -22.09 -22.86
N LEU A 269 3.87 -20.86 -22.36
CA LEU A 269 2.77 -19.93 -22.55
C LEU A 269 2.85 -19.23 -23.92
N GLU A 270 4.05 -18.90 -24.37
CA GLU A 270 4.35 -18.41 -25.72
C GLU A 270 4.00 -19.47 -26.75
N TRP A 271 4.43 -20.72 -26.54
CA TRP A 271 4.04 -21.84 -27.39
C TRP A 271 2.52 -22.00 -27.50
N LEU A 272 1.81 -21.88 -26.38
CA LEU A 272 0.35 -21.97 -26.36
C LEU A 272 -0.31 -20.78 -27.07
N CYS A 273 0.26 -19.59 -26.96
CA CYS A 273 -0.19 -18.41 -27.70
C CYS A 273 -0.07 -18.64 -29.22
N ASP A 274 1.04 -19.20 -29.68
CA ASP A 274 1.27 -19.54 -31.09
C ASP A 274 0.26 -20.59 -31.59
N LEU A 275 -0.06 -21.60 -30.77
CA LEU A 275 -1.12 -22.57 -31.08
C LEU A 275 -2.49 -21.89 -31.19
N LEU A 276 -2.82 -20.98 -30.27
CA LEU A 276 -4.09 -20.25 -30.31
C LEU A 276 -4.19 -19.31 -31.52
N ASP A 277 -3.08 -18.70 -31.95
CA ASP A 277 -3.01 -17.90 -33.17
C ASP A 277 -3.30 -18.76 -34.41
N LEU A 278 -2.73 -19.97 -34.43
CA LEU A 278 -2.95 -20.94 -35.50
C LEU A 278 -4.40 -21.45 -35.53
N ILE A 279 -5.02 -21.68 -34.37
CA ILE A 279 -6.45 -22.01 -34.26
C ILE A 279 -7.32 -20.84 -34.75
N ALA A 280 -6.97 -19.61 -34.39
CA ALA A 280 -7.70 -18.41 -34.82
C ALA A 280 -7.61 -18.19 -36.34
N GLU A 281 -6.43 -18.43 -36.94
CA GLU A 281 -6.26 -18.43 -38.40
C GLU A 281 -7.21 -19.45 -39.05
N ALA A 282 -7.28 -20.65 -38.50
CA ALA A 282 -8.10 -21.72 -39.02
C ALA A 282 -9.61 -21.45 -38.86
N ASP A 283 -10.01 -20.86 -37.74
CA ASP A 283 -11.39 -20.42 -37.47
C ASP A 283 -11.87 -19.39 -38.47
N SER A 284 -11.00 -18.44 -38.86
CA SER A 284 -11.31 -17.42 -39.86
C SER A 284 -11.67 -18.00 -41.24
N LYS A 285 -11.26 -19.24 -41.53
CA LYS A 285 -11.50 -19.92 -42.81
C LYS A 285 -12.62 -20.97 -42.75
N GLU A 286 -12.71 -21.74 -41.66
CA GLU A 286 -13.59 -22.92 -41.58
C GLU A 286 -14.68 -22.86 -40.49
N ASN A 287 -14.77 -21.79 -39.69
CA ASN A 287 -15.73 -21.63 -38.59
C ASN A 287 -15.80 -22.87 -37.67
N LEU A 288 -14.85 -22.95 -36.74
CA LEU A 288 -14.59 -24.13 -35.92
C LEU A 288 -15.67 -24.35 -34.85
N PRO A 289 -15.80 -25.58 -34.32
CA PRO A 289 -16.75 -25.87 -33.26
C PRO A 289 -16.49 -25.03 -32.00
N ALA A 290 -17.59 -24.56 -31.40
CA ALA A 290 -17.55 -23.95 -30.07
C ALA A 290 -17.00 -24.98 -29.06
N GLY A 291 -15.86 -24.65 -28.44
CA GLY A 291 -15.16 -25.55 -27.51
C GLY A 291 -13.93 -26.26 -28.08
N ILE A 292 -13.42 -25.91 -29.26
CA ILE A 292 -12.11 -26.43 -29.71
C ILE A 292 -10.99 -26.14 -28.69
N VAL A 293 -11.08 -24.99 -28.00
CA VAL A 293 -10.15 -24.57 -26.95
C VAL A 293 -10.49 -25.10 -25.55
N ASP A 294 -11.54 -25.92 -25.40
CA ASP A 294 -11.89 -26.46 -24.09
C ASP A 294 -10.75 -27.35 -23.58
N GLY A 295 -10.31 -27.09 -22.33
CA GLY A 295 -9.26 -27.86 -21.68
C GLY A 295 -7.84 -27.46 -22.09
N ILE A 296 -7.66 -26.34 -22.78
CA ILE A 296 -6.33 -25.78 -23.08
C ILE A 296 -6.17 -24.31 -22.66
N LEU A 297 -7.23 -23.66 -22.16
CA LEU A 297 -7.15 -22.26 -21.70
C LEU A 297 -6.58 -22.20 -20.28
N PRO A 298 -5.41 -21.60 -20.04
CA PRO A 298 -4.80 -21.59 -18.72
C PRO A 298 -5.44 -20.52 -17.85
N ASN A 299 -5.78 -20.88 -16.62
CA ASN A 299 -6.06 -19.90 -15.59
C ASN A 299 -4.76 -19.22 -15.10
N GLN A 300 -4.87 -18.22 -14.22
CA GLN A 300 -3.71 -17.50 -13.66
C GLN A 300 -2.83 -18.35 -12.72
N ASN A 301 -3.23 -19.60 -12.43
CA ASN A 301 -2.40 -20.60 -11.75
C ASN A 301 -1.71 -21.56 -12.74
N GLY A 302 -1.92 -21.37 -14.05
CA GLY A 302 -1.37 -22.21 -15.12
C GLY A 302 -2.09 -23.54 -15.33
N GLU A 303 -3.25 -23.78 -14.71
CA GLU A 303 -4.07 -24.98 -14.95
C GLU A 303 -4.97 -24.78 -16.16
N PHE A 304 -5.07 -25.77 -17.04
CA PHE A 304 -5.97 -25.69 -18.18
C PHE A 304 -7.43 -25.92 -17.77
N LYS A 305 -8.30 -25.08 -18.31
CA LYS A 305 -9.74 -25.04 -18.02
C LYS A 305 -10.55 -25.02 -19.32
N ARG A 306 -11.84 -25.27 -19.19
CA ARG A 306 -12.81 -25.09 -20.28
C ARG A 306 -13.19 -23.63 -20.42
N ALA A 307 -13.60 -23.19 -21.61
CA ALA A 307 -13.98 -21.80 -21.83
C ALA A 307 -15.09 -21.29 -20.88
N PRO A 308 -16.11 -22.10 -20.51
CA PRO A 308 -17.13 -21.67 -19.54
C PRO A 308 -16.65 -21.58 -18.08
N GLU A 309 -15.48 -22.12 -17.75
CA GLU A 309 -14.94 -22.19 -16.39
C GLU A 309 -14.00 -21.01 -16.07
N VAL A 310 -13.62 -20.24 -17.09
CA VAL A 310 -12.72 -19.10 -16.95
C VAL A 310 -13.42 -17.80 -17.32
N TYR A 311 -13.08 -16.75 -16.58
CA TYR A 311 -13.48 -15.38 -16.85
C TYR A 311 -12.27 -14.61 -17.36
N ARG A 312 -12.50 -13.70 -18.29
CA ARG A 312 -11.49 -12.71 -18.65
C ARG A 312 -11.25 -11.77 -17.47
N ASP A 313 -9.99 -11.61 -17.08
CA ASP A 313 -9.56 -10.58 -16.15
C ASP A 313 -9.55 -9.22 -16.87
N ASN A 314 -10.37 -8.29 -16.41
CA ASN A 314 -10.50 -6.95 -16.97
C ASN A 314 -9.80 -5.90 -16.10
N GLY A 315 -8.55 -6.17 -15.72
CA GLY A 315 -7.72 -5.25 -14.93
C GLY A 315 -8.02 -5.32 -13.43
N ILE A 316 -8.24 -6.53 -12.91
CA ILE A 316 -8.46 -6.75 -11.49
C ILE A 316 -7.14 -6.56 -10.75
N ASP A 317 -7.16 -5.77 -9.69
CA ASP A 317 -5.99 -5.52 -8.84
C ASP A 317 -5.54 -6.79 -8.10
N ASP A 318 -4.24 -7.09 -8.10
CA ASP A 318 -3.72 -8.33 -7.50
C ASP A 318 -3.92 -8.40 -5.97
N THR A 319 -3.89 -7.25 -5.28
CA THR A 319 -4.18 -7.20 -3.83
C THR A 319 -5.64 -7.55 -3.58
N LEU A 320 -6.55 -7.09 -4.45
CA LEU A 320 -7.96 -7.45 -4.37
C LEU A 320 -8.19 -8.95 -4.61
N LYS A 321 -7.45 -9.57 -5.56
CA LYS A 321 -7.49 -11.03 -5.77
C LYS A 321 -7.03 -11.80 -4.54
N ASP A 322 -5.96 -11.34 -3.89
CA ASP A 322 -5.46 -11.99 -2.67
C ASP A 322 -6.50 -11.94 -1.53
N ILE A 323 -7.17 -10.79 -1.37
CA ILE A 323 -8.24 -10.61 -0.40
C ILE A 323 -9.44 -11.52 -0.75
N SER A 324 -9.84 -11.56 -2.03
CA SER A 324 -10.99 -12.36 -2.47
C SER A 324 -10.75 -13.87 -2.29
N GLU A 325 -9.54 -14.36 -2.58
CA GLU A 325 -9.12 -15.75 -2.39
C GLU A 325 -9.13 -16.15 -0.92
N LYS A 326 -8.57 -15.31 -0.03
CA LYS A 326 -8.55 -15.57 1.42
C LYS A 326 -9.96 -15.61 2.02
N LEU A 327 -10.90 -14.86 1.44
CA LEU A 327 -12.33 -14.88 1.81
C LEU A 327 -13.13 -16.02 1.17
N GLY A 328 -12.51 -16.81 0.28
CA GLY A 328 -13.19 -17.87 -0.47
C GLY A 328 -14.29 -17.32 -1.40
N CYS A 329 -14.02 -16.19 -2.05
CA CYS A 329 -14.85 -15.67 -3.14
C CYS A 329 -14.80 -16.61 -4.36
N GLN A 330 -15.73 -16.44 -5.29
CA GLN A 330 -15.73 -17.25 -6.52
C GLN A 330 -14.68 -16.74 -7.49
N THR A 331 -14.54 -15.42 -7.62
CA THR A 331 -13.49 -14.82 -8.44
C THR A 331 -12.12 -14.97 -7.76
N THR A 332 -11.34 -15.88 -8.31
CA THR A 332 -9.97 -16.22 -7.87
C THR A 332 -9.08 -16.40 -9.09
N ARG A 333 -7.75 -16.47 -8.92
CA ARG A 333 -6.81 -16.80 -10.00
C ARG A 333 -7.14 -18.13 -10.66
N ALA A 334 -7.79 -19.05 -9.93
CA ALA A 334 -8.22 -20.33 -10.46
C ALA A 334 -9.37 -20.22 -11.49
N SER A 335 -10.15 -19.14 -11.45
CA SER A 335 -11.27 -18.86 -12.36
C SER A 335 -10.96 -17.75 -13.37
N LEU A 336 -9.81 -17.09 -13.29
CA LEU A 336 -9.42 -16.02 -14.21
C LEU A 336 -8.46 -16.55 -15.26
N LEU A 337 -8.68 -16.20 -16.51
CA LEU A 337 -7.77 -16.52 -17.61
C LEU A 337 -6.41 -15.83 -17.41
N GLU A 338 -5.33 -16.51 -17.79
CA GLU A 338 -3.98 -15.93 -17.82
C GLU A 338 -3.92 -14.70 -18.74
N ASN A 339 -3.48 -13.57 -18.18
CA ASN A 339 -3.55 -12.25 -18.83
C ASN A 339 -2.73 -12.19 -20.12
N ARG A 340 -1.59 -12.88 -20.17
CA ARG A 340 -0.72 -12.91 -21.36
C ARG A 340 -1.38 -13.61 -22.56
N VAL A 341 -2.29 -14.57 -22.33
CA VAL A 341 -3.05 -15.24 -23.40
C VAL A 341 -3.99 -14.26 -24.10
N TRP A 342 -4.62 -13.38 -23.31
CA TRP A 342 -5.56 -12.40 -23.82
C TRP A 342 -4.87 -11.23 -24.53
N HIS A 343 -3.60 -10.95 -24.21
CA HIS A 343 -2.90 -9.81 -24.77
C HIS A 343 -2.92 -9.92 -26.31
N PRO A 344 -3.51 -8.95 -27.03
CA PRO A 344 -3.47 -8.96 -28.48
C PRO A 344 -2.00 -8.87 -28.86
N SER A 345 -1.49 -9.90 -29.54
CA SER A 345 -0.37 -9.69 -30.45
C SER A 345 -0.78 -8.61 -31.45
N GLU A 346 0.18 -8.01 -32.17
CA GLU A 346 -0.12 -7.01 -33.21
C GLU A 346 -1.08 -7.52 -34.30
N GLU A 347 -1.37 -8.83 -34.30
CA GLU A 347 -2.36 -9.51 -35.12
C GLU A 347 -3.69 -9.64 -34.38
N ALA A 348 -4.68 -8.84 -34.78
CA ALA A 348 -5.99 -8.72 -34.14
C ALA A 348 -6.85 -10.02 -34.10
N SER A 349 -6.37 -11.16 -34.63
CA SER A 349 -7.14 -12.39 -34.83
C SER A 349 -7.40 -13.18 -33.53
N ARG A 350 -6.39 -13.39 -32.67
CA ARG A 350 -6.55 -14.18 -31.43
C ARG A 350 -7.50 -13.56 -30.43
N GLY A 351 -7.38 -12.25 -30.21
CA GLY A 351 -8.25 -11.52 -29.27
C GLY A 351 -9.73 -11.64 -29.67
N SER A 352 -10.05 -11.41 -30.94
CA SER A 352 -11.42 -11.57 -31.46
C SER A 352 -11.91 -13.02 -31.42
N PHE A 353 -11.03 -13.99 -31.69
CA PHE A 353 -11.36 -15.40 -31.55
C PHE A 353 -11.70 -15.76 -30.11
N LEU A 354 -10.86 -15.37 -29.14
CA LEU A 354 -11.09 -15.65 -27.72
C LEU A 354 -12.30 -14.89 -27.15
N GLU A 355 -12.65 -13.73 -27.68
CA GLU A 355 -13.89 -13.01 -27.33
C GLU A 355 -15.16 -13.81 -27.66
N ASN A 356 -15.12 -14.60 -28.74
CA ASN A 356 -16.22 -15.50 -29.08
C ASN A 356 -16.28 -16.76 -28.18
N GLN A 357 -15.15 -17.18 -27.61
CA GLN A 357 -15.06 -18.39 -26.78
C GLN A 357 -15.30 -18.09 -25.28
N VAL A 358 -14.71 -17.01 -24.75
CA VAL A 358 -14.79 -16.60 -23.34
C VAL A 358 -15.71 -15.39 -23.21
N GLN A 359 -17.00 -15.66 -23.00
CA GLN A 359 -18.06 -14.64 -23.07
C GLN A 359 -18.16 -13.75 -21.82
N HIS A 360 -17.58 -14.18 -20.70
CA HIS A 360 -17.72 -13.49 -19.42
C HIS A 360 -16.38 -12.90 -18.96
N HIS A 361 -16.45 -11.70 -18.39
CA HIS A 361 -15.32 -11.02 -17.79
C HIS A 361 -15.65 -10.64 -16.35
N LYS A 362 -14.61 -10.40 -15.57
CA LYS A 362 -14.69 -9.88 -14.21
C LYS A 362 -13.83 -8.62 -14.11
N SER A 363 -14.40 -7.59 -13.50
CA SER A 363 -13.76 -6.31 -13.21
C SER A 363 -13.54 -6.15 -11.70
N ASN A 364 -12.82 -5.10 -11.29
CA ASN A 364 -12.71 -4.75 -9.87
C ASN A 364 -14.09 -4.58 -9.21
N ASP A 365 -15.08 -4.01 -9.89
CA ASP A 365 -16.43 -3.81 -9.34
C ASP A 365 -17.14 -5.14 -9.05
N ASP A 366 -16.96 -6.14 -9.90
CA ASP A 366 -17.53 -7.49 -9.69
C ASP A 366 -16.90 -8.16 -8.46
N VAL A 367 -15.57 -8.06 -8.34
CA VAL A 367 -14.83 -8.66 -7.21
C VAL A 367 -15.12 -7.91 -5.91
N ILE A 368 -15.28 -6.58 -5.95
CA ILE A 368 -15.76 -5.78 -4.81
C ILE A 368 -17.13 -6.28 -4.37
N GLU A 369 -18.07 -6.49 -5.28
CA GLU A 369 -19.42 -6.94 -4.93
C GLU A 369 -19.42 -8.33 -4.28
N GLU A 370 -18.64 -9.27 -4.83
CA GLU A 370 -18.45 -10.60 -4.24
C GLU A 370 -17.80 -10.53 -2.85
N THR A 371 -16.74 -9.73 -2.72
CA THR A 371 -16.02 -9.51 -1.46
C THR A 371 -16.95 -8.93 -0.40
N VAL A 372 -17.72 -7.91 -0.76
CA VAL A 372 -18.74 -7.31 0.10
C VAL A 372 -19.80 -8.33 0.48
N GLN A 373 -20.23 -9.21 -0.43
CA GLN A 373 -21.22 -10.24 -0.12
C GLN A 373 -20.69 -11.25 0.89
N LYS A 374 -19.43 -11.65 0.80
CA LYS A 374 -18.76 -12.49 1.82
C LYS A 374 -18.60 -11.76 3.15
N LEU A 375 -18.25 -10.49 3.12
CA LEU A 375 -18.11 -9.63 4.29
C LEU A 375 -19.46 -9.14 4.86
N LYS A 376 -20.62 -9.58 4.38
CA LYS A 376 -21.91 -9.25 5.04
C LYS A 376 -22.22 -10.18 6.21
N GLU A 377 -21.61 -11.36 6.25
CA GLU A 377 -21.92 -12.45 7.16
C GLU A 377 -20.70 -12.73 8.06
N PRO A 378 -20.48 -11.91 9.10
CA PRO A 378 -19.37 -12.14 10.03
C PRO A 378 -19.59 -13.44 10.82
N PRO A 379 -18.52 -14.15 11.19
CA PRO A 379 -18.61 -15.39 11.95
C PRO A 379 -19.14 -15.12 13.38
N GLU A 380 -19.95 -16.04 13.89
CA GLU A 380 -20.49 -16.01 15.25
C GLU A 380 -19.78 -17.04 16.15
N GLY A 381 -19.38 -16.62 17.36
CA GLY A 381 -18.92 -17.53 18.43
C GLY A 381 -17.50 -18.10 18.30
N ASP A 382 -16.87 -18.05 17.12
CA ASP A 382 -15.49 -18.49 16.89
C ASP A 382 -14.52 -17.28 16.85
N ILE A 383 -13.61 -17.24 17.82
CA ILE A 383 -12.62 -16.17 17.98
C ILE A 383 -11.59 -16.17 16.86
N GLU A 384 -11.10 -17.35 16.44
CA GLU A 384 -10.07 -17.44 15.39
C GLU A 384 -10.67 -17.06 14.04
N ALA A 385 -11.89 -17.51 13.75
CA ALA A 385 -12.62 -17.11 12.56
C ALA A 385 -12.89 -15.60 12.56
N ALA A 386 -13.30 -15.01 13.68
CA ALA A 386 -13.51 -13.58 13.82
C ALA A 386 -12.22 -12.77 13.60
N GLN A 387 -11.09 -13.23 14.12
CA GLN A 387 -9.79 -12.58 13.89
C GLN A 387 -9.38 -12.58 12.42
N LYS A 388 -9.45 -13.75 11.74
CA LYS A 388 -9.16 -13.84 10.30
C LYS A 388 -10.11 -12.98 9.47
N TRP A 389 -11.38 -12.93 9.86
CA TRP A 389 -12.37 -12.10 9.21
C TRP A 389 -12.04 -10.61 9.34
N VAL A 390 -11.66 -10.15 10.54
CA VAL A 390 -11.25 -8.76 10.78
C VAL A 390 -10.01 -8.42 9.97
N GLU A 391 -9.03 -9.33 9.89
CA GLU A 391 -7.85 -9.15 9.06
C GLU A 391 -8.22 -8.91 7.59
N GLN A 392 -9.10 -9.74 7.02
CA GLN A 392 -9.53 -9.57 5.63
C GLN A 392 -10.41 -8.33 5.42
N SER A 393 -11.28 -8.02 6.38
CA SER A 393 -12.07 -6.77 6.38
C SER A 393 -11.16 -5.55 6.41
N ALA A 394 -10.11 -5.58 7.24
CA ALA A 394 -9.15 -4.50 7.37
C ALA A 394 -8.33 -4.33 6.09
N ASN A 395 -7.79 -5.41 5.53
CA ASN A 395 -7.07 -5.38 4.25
C ASN A 395 -7.95 -4.85 3.11
N PHE A 396 -9.24 -5.22 3.08
CA PHE A 396 -10.19 -4.67 2.12
C PHE A 396 -10.43 -3.17 2.31
N LEU A 397 -10.53 -2.69 3.56
CA LEU A 397 -10.59 -1.25 3.85
C LEU A 397 -9.34 -0.52 3.37
N ALA A 398 -8.15 -1.05 3.65
CA ALA A 398 -6.88 -0.46 3.18
C ALA A 398 -6.84 -0.39 1.66
N TRP A 399 -7.21 -1.48 0.98
CA TRP A 399 -7.27 -1.51 -0.47
C TRP A 399 -8.24 -0.47 -1.06
N LEU A 400 -9.43 -0.29 -0.46
CA LEU A 400 -10.39 0.74 -0.89
C LEU A 400 -9.81 2.16 -0.79
N VAL A 401 -8.99 2.42 0.24
CA VAL A 401 -8.31 3.71 0.45
C VAL A 401 -7.20 3.90 -0.58
N GLU A 402 -6.32 2.92 -0.74
CA GLU A 402 -5.14 2.98 -1.62
C GLU A 402 -5.53 3.08 -3.09
N SER A 403 -6.52 2.29 -3.52
CA SER A 403 -7.03 2.32 -4.90
C SER A 403 -7.95 3.51 -5.20
N LYS A 404 -8.25 4.36 -4.19
CA LYS A 404 -9.09 5.57 -4.31
C LYS A 404 -10.45 5.30 -4.95
N GLN A 405 -11.11 4.22 -4.54
CA GLN A 405 -12.42 3.86 -5.11
C GLN A 405 -13.44 4.98 -4.90
N THR A 406 -14.11 5.39 -5.98
CA THR A 406 -15.08 6.50 -5.97
C THR A 406 -16.27 6.24 -5.04
N ASN A 407 -16.66 4.97 -4.88
CA ASN A 407 -17.78 4.53 -4.05
C ASN A 407 -17.35 3.88 -2.73
N ALA A 408 -16.10 4.06 -2.28
CA ALA A 408 -15.58 3.41 -1.07
C ALA A 408 -16.49 3.61 0.15
N SER A 409 -16.96 4.83 0.38
CA SER A 409 -17.83 5.13 1.53
C SER A 409 -19.16 4.36 1.50
N GLN A 410 -19.77 4.18 0.32
CA GLN A 410 -21.01 3.40 0.16
C GLN A 410 -20.74 1.91 0.33
N THR A 411 -19.60 1.43 -0.19
CA THR A 411 -19.16 0.04 -0.07
C THR A 411 -18.96 -0.35 1.40
N VAL A 412 -18.22 0.44 2.18
CA VAL A 412 -17.94 0.11 3.59
C VAL A 412 -19.21 0.09 4.43
N ARG A 413 -20.20 0.96 4.17
CA ARG A 413 -21.50 0.94 4.88
C ARG A 413 -22.32 -0.34 4.66
N ARG A 414 -21.94 -1.18 3.69
CA ARG A 414 -22.60 -2.47 3.44
C ARG A 414 -22.01 -3.59 4.30
N ILE A 415 -20.85 -3.36 4.90
CA ILE A 415 -20.06 -4.35 5.65
C ILE A 415 -20.19 -4.06 7.16
N PRO A 416 -20.51 -5.05 8.01
CA PRO A 416 -20.43 -4.90 9.46
C PRO A 416 -18.97 -4.70 9.92
N LEU A 417 -18.74 -3.77 10.84
CA LEU A 417 -17.42 -3.55 11.44
C LEU A 417 -17.37 -4.13 12.85
N MET A 418 -16.22 -4.71 13.23
CA MET A 418 -16.03 -5.26 14.57
C MET A 418 -15.90 -4.13 15.59
N THR A 419 -16.65 -4.27 16.67
CA THR A 419 -16.60 -3.36 17.82
C THR A 419 -16.13 -4.11 19.06
N LEU A 420 -15.96 -3.43 20.19
CA LEU A 420 -15.66 -4.09 21.46
C LEU A 420 -16.78 -5.02 21.98
N ASP A 421 -17.94 -5.04 21.32
CA ASP A 421 -19.08 -5.89 21.66
C ASP A 421 -19.91 -6.22 20.40
N GLY A 422 -19.40 -7.17 19.62
CA GLY A 422 -20.05 -7.68 18.42
C GLY A 422 -19.83 -6.81 17.16
N TRP A 423 -20.76 -6.92 16.22
CA TRP A 423 -20.64 -6.34 14.87
C TRP A 423 -21.68 -5.25 14.65
N VAL A 424 -21.27 -4.13 14.06
CA VAL A 424 -22.18 -3.02 13.75
C VAL A 424 -22.05 -2.63 12.29
N LYS A 425 -23.19 -2.57 11.60
CA LYS A 425 -23.24 -2.06 10.23
C LYS A 425 -23.25 -0.53 10.26
N PRO A 426 -22.26 0.15 9.64
CA PRO A 426 -22.26 1.61 9.56
C PRO A 426 -23.44 2.12 8.73
N SER A 427 -24.02 3.25 9.11
CA SER A 427 -25.07 3.94 8.36
C SER A 427 -24.82 5.45 8.39
N THR A 428 -25.46 6.17 7.47
CA THR A 428 -25.45 7.65 7.42
C THR A 428 -26.19 8.31 8.58
N GLU A 429 -26.96 7.53 9.35
CA GLU A 429 -27.59 8.03 10.56
C GLU A 429 -26.56 8.22 11.67
N LYS A 430 -26.65 9.34 12.41
CA LYS A 430 -25.77 9.61 13.58
C LYS A 430 -25.83 8.47 14.63
N SER A 431 -26.93 7.73 14.65
CA SER A 431 -27.16 6.53 15.48
C SER A 431 -26.34 5.30 15.04
N ALA A 432 -25.55 5.34 13.98
CA ALA A 432 -24.77 4.21 13.46
C ALA A 432 -23.27 4.51 13.27
N CYS A 433 -22.83 5.73 13.59
CA CYS A 433 -21.41 6.07 13.68
C CYS A 433 -20.73 5.31 14.84
N LEU A 434 -19.41 5.22 14.77
CA LEU A 434 -18.55 4.57 15.77
C LEU A 434 -17.50 5.56 16.31
N LEU A 435 -16.94 5.25 17.46
CA LEU A 435 -15.70 5.82 17.95
C LEU A 435 -14.54 5.00 17.41
N LEU A 436 -13.41 5.67 17.18
CA LEU A 436 -12.15 5.00 16.85
C LEU A 436 -11.74 4.02 17.94
N PRO A 437 -10.89 3.02 17.63
CA PRO A 437 -10.44 2.05 18.62
C PRO A 437 -9.75 2.71 19.80
N LYS A 438 -9.98 2.16 21.00
CA LYS A 438 -9.48 2.74 22.26
C LYS A 438 -7.96 2.89 22.26
N GLY A 439 -7.23 1.99 21.58
CA GLY A 439 -5.77 2.05 21.48
C GLY A 439 -5.25 3.26 20.70
N THR A 440 -6.13 3.95 19.96
CA THR A 440 -5.79 5.19 19.25
C THR A 440 -6.01 6.46 20.08
N TRP A 441 -6.61 6.33 21.26
CA TRP A 441 -6.87 7.48 22.13
C TRP A 441 -5.63 7.75 22.99
N PRO A 442 -5.38 9.02 23.39
CA PRO A 442 -4.38 9.36 24.40
C PRO A 442 -4.50 8.48 25.64
N GLU A 443 -3.36 8.09 26.24
CA GLU A 443 -3.29 7.10 27.31
C GLU A 443 -4.15 7.47 28.52
N ASP A 444 -4.18 8.74 28.87
CA ASP A 444 -5.00 9.33 29.94
C ASP A 444 -6.51 9.34 29.62
N MET A 445 -6.89 9.13 28.36
CA MET A 445 -8.29 9.06 27.93
C MET A 445 -8.83 7.64 27.77
N GLN A 446 -7.97 6.63 27.70
CA GLN A 446 -8.40 5.25 27.44
C GLN A 446 -9.29 4.69 28.56
N GLU A 447 -9.14 5.17 29.80
CA GLU A 447 -10.01 4.77 30.92
C GLU A 447 -11.48 5.15 30.70
N TYR A 448 -11.73 6.26 29.98
CA TYR A 448 -13.06 6.77 29.71
C TYR A 448 -13.80 5.98 28.63
N ALA A 449 -13.15 5.04 27.95
CA ALA A 449 -13.81 4.11 27.01
C ALA A 449 -14.99 3.37 27.66
N ARG A 450 -14.94 3.15 28.99
CA ARG A 450 -16.02 2.52 29.76
C ARG A 450 -17.33 3.31 29.76
N LEU A 451 -17.26 4.65 29.60
CA LEU A 451 -18.44 5.54 29.53
C LEU A 451 -19.30 5.24 28.29
N PHE A 452 -18.64 4.92 27.18
CA PHE A 452 -19.31 4.66 25.92
C PHE A 452 -19.75 3.20 25.83
N PRO A 453 -20.84 2.90 25.10
CA PRO A 453 -21.24 1.51 24.86
C PRO A 453 -20.15 0.79 24.06
N LYS A 454 -19.81 -0.44 24.43
CA LYS A 454 -18.77 -1.21 23.74
C LYS A 454 -19.06 -1.41 22.25
N LYS A 455 -20.35 -1.61 21.90
CA LYS A 455 -20.85 -1.64 20.52
C LYS A 455 -20.65 -0.35 19.71
N ARG A 456 -20.20 0.74 20.34
CA ARG A 456 -19.89 2.03 19.69
C ARG A 456 -18.42 2.26 19.50
N ILE A 457 -17.55 1.40 20.00
CA ILE A 457 -16.10 1.56 19.90
C ILE A 457 -15.59 0.50 18.93
N LEU A 458 -14.97 0.93 17.83
CA LEU A 458 -14.32 0.03 16.89
C LEU A 458 -13.24 -0.78 17.62
N SER A 459 -13.04 -2.04 17.27
CA SER A 459 -12.11 -2.88 18.02
C SER A 459 -10.63 -2.60 17.66
N ASP A 460 -9.71 -2.86 18.59
CA ASP A 460 -8.26 -2.58 18.41
C ASP A 460 -7.59 -3.57 17.43
N GLU A 461 -8.25 -4.68 17.12
CA GLU A 461 -7.82 -5.71 16.19
C GLU A 461 -7.58 -5.14 14.78
N TYR A 462 -8.30 -4.09 14.38
CA TYR A 462 -8.03 -3.36 13.14
C TYR A 462 -6.65 -2.68 13.14
N ILE A 463 -6.19 -2.18 14.30
CA ILE A 463 -4.83 -1.60 14.43
C ILE A 463 -3.79 -2.70 14.23
N GLY A 464 -3.98 -3.85 14.89
CA GLY A 464 -3.08 -4.99 14.78
C GLY A 464 -3.00 -5.56 13.36
N ALA A 465 -4.14 -5.68 12.68
CA ALA A 465 -4.23 -6.20 11.32
C ALA A 465 -3.55 -5.27 10.29
N LEU A 466 -3.70 -3.95 10.45
CA LEU A 466 -3.22 -2.97 9.47
C LEU A 466 -1.80 -2.47 9.74
N GLY A 467 -1.34 -2.51 10.99
CA GLY A 467 -0.04 -1.98 11.38
C GLY A 467 0.18 -0.56 10.87
N HIS A 468 1.15 -0.38 9.97
CA HIS A 468 1.51 0.91 9.38
C HIS A 468 0.43 1.51 8.46
N GLN A 469 -0.49 0.72 7.90
CA GLN A 469 -1.58 1.20 7.03
C GLN A 469 -2.76 1.77 7.84
N TRP A 470 -2.78 1.59 9.16
CA TRP A 470 -3.89 2.00 10.02
C TRP A 470 -4.20 3.49 9.92
N ASP A 471 -3.18 4.36 9.88
CA ASP A 471 -3.41 5.81 9.87
C ASP A 471 -4.15 6.27 8.61
N GLY A 472 -3.86 5.68 7.45
CA GLY A 472 -4.58 5.95 6.21
C GLY A 472 -6.06 5.54 6.30
N VAL A 473 -6.32 4.34 6.82
CA VAL A 473 -7.69 3.83 7.02
C VAL A 473 -8.44 4.65 8.06
N LYS A 474 -7.79 5.03 9.17
CA LYS A 474 -8.35 5.91 10.20
C LYS A 474 -8.86 7.22 9.62
N GLN A 475 -8.05 7.91 8.81
CA GLN A 475 -8.47 9.16 8.18
C GLN A 475 -9.64 8.95 7.23
N ALA A 476 -9.61 7.90 6.41
CA ALA A 476 -10.70 7.58 5.51
C ALA A 476 -12.02 7.28 6.25
N LEU A 477 -11.99 6.54 7.36
CA LEU A 477 -13.19 6.26 8.17
C LEU A 477 -13.81 7.53 8.77
N ILE A 478 -12.98 8.53 9.13
CA ILE A 478 -13.44 9.85 9.59
C ILE A 478 -14.07 10.62 8.43
N GLU A 479 -13.39 10.71 7.29
CA GLU A 479 -13.87 11.42 6.09
C GLU A 479 -15.19 10.82 5.56
N TRP A 480 -15.31 9.49 5.58
CA TRP A 480 -16.51 8.76 5.20
C TRP A 480 -17.65 8.88 6.24
N ARG A 481 -17.41 9.58 7.35
CA ARG A 481 -18.34 9.77 8.48
C ARG A 481 -18.83 8.43 9.07
N ILE A 482 -17.93 7.45 9.12
CA ILE A 482 -18.17 6.16 9.79
C ILE A 482 -17.70 6.25 11.23
N CYS A 483 -16.56 6.91 11.46
CA CYS A 483 -16.01 7.14 12.79
C CYS A 483 -16.00 8.63 13.16
N PHE A 484 -16.19 8.94 14.43
CA PHE A 484 -15.91 10.27 14.97
C PHE A 484 -14.39 10.48 15.08
N PRO A 485 -13.87 11.68 14.73
CA PRO A 485 -12.45 11.98 14.81
C PRO A 485 -11.92 12.00 16.25
N GLN A 486 -12.76 12.40 17.20
CA GLN A 486 -12.39 12.65 18.59
C GLN A 486 -13.61 12.55 19.52
N LEU A 487 -13.37 12.45 20.84
CA LEU A 487 -14.41 12.34 21.86
C LEU A 487 -15.11 13.67 22.17
N LEU A 488 -14.46 14.80 21.90
CA LEU A 488 -15.01 16.15 22.02
C LEU A 488 -14.83 16.80 20.66
N ASP A 489 -15.91 17.23 20.04
CA ASP A 489 -15.90 17.79 18.70
C ASP A 489 -16.82 19.01 18.59
N VAL A 490 -16.62 19.84 17.57
CA VAL A 490 -17.43 21.03 17.32
C VAL A 490 -18.16 20.87 16.01
N ARG A 491 -19.49 21.06 16.03
CA ARG A 491 -20.28 21.06 14.80
C ARG A 491 -20.72 22.48 14.47
N SER A 492 -20.57 22.83 13.21
CA SER A 492 -20.99 24.13 12.70
C SER A 492 -22.50 24.21 12.51
N VAL A 493 -23.08 25.38 12.78
CA VAL A 493 -24.46 25.83 12.49
C VAL A 493 -25.39 24.76 11.90
N GLU A 494 -26.15 24.08 12.75
CA GLU A 494 -27.21 23.14 12.35
C GLU A 494 -28.59 23.62 12.83
N GLU A 495 -29.64 23.32 12.05
CA GLU A 495 -31.02 23.47 12.52
C GLU A 495 -31.34 22.41 13.59
N ARG A 496 -31.95 22.85 14.69
CA ARG A 496 -32.34 22.01 15.82
C ARG A 496 -33.79 22.27 16.22
N SER A 497 -34.46 21.26 16.77
CA SER A 497 -35.81 21.44 17.32
C SER A 497 -35.77 22.29 18.60
N GLY A 498 -36.85 23.00 18.90
CA GLY A 498 -36.99 23.74 20.16
C GLY A 498 -36.88 22.85 21.40
N ALA A 499 -37.35 21.60 21.32
CA ALA A 499 -37.16 20.61 22.38
C ALA A 499 -35.68 20.30 22.66
N TYR A 500 -34.85 20.34 21.62
CA TYR A 500 -33.40 20.20 21.73
C TYR A 500 -32.77 21.47 22.30
N VAL A 501 -33.09 22.65 21.75
CA VAL A 501 -32.60 23.95 22.23
C VAL A 501 -32.96 24.20 23.69
N MET A 502 -34.12 23.73 24.17
CA MET A 502 -34.53 23.81 25.56
C MET A 502 -33.56 23.14 26.54
N LYS A 503 -32.78 22.16 26.10
CA LYS A 503 -31.74 21.51 26.93
C LYS A 503 -30.45 22.32 26.99
N LEU A 504 -30.24 23.22 26.03
CA LEU A 504 -29.06 24.10 25.96
C LEU A 504 -29.36 25.51 26.48
N ALA A 505 -30.64 25.89 26.53
CA ALA A 505 -31.08 27.20 26.96
C ALA A 505 -30.64 27.52 28.40
N ARG A 506 -30.15 28.75 28.61
CA ARG A 506 -29.82 29.26 29.95
C ARG A 506 -31.06 29.31 30.83
N ASN A 507 -32.18 29.71 30.24
CA ASN A 507 -33.50 29.70 30.85
C ASN A 507 -34.44 28.84 30.00
N ARG A 508 -34.83 27.66 30.49
CA ARG A 508 -35.73 26.77 29.74
C ARG A 508 -37.08 27.39 29.42
N ALA A 509 -37.56 28.30 30.27
CA ALA A 509 -38.83 29.01 30.07
C ALA A 509 -38.76 30.05 28.94
N SER A 510 -37.56 30.43 28.48
CA SER A 510 -37.39 31.38 27.38
C SER A 510 -37.46 30.74 26.00
N VAL A 511 -37.73 29.43 25.88
CA VAL A 511 -37.94 28.76 24.59
C VAL A 511 -39.43 28.79 24.25
N PRO A 512 -39.87 29.65 23.30
CA PRO A 512 -41.29 29.94 23.09
C PRO A 512 -42.06 28.79 22.45
N VAL A 513 -41.42 27.99 21.59
CA VAL A 513 -42.08 26.90 20.84
C VAL A 513 -41.15 25.69 20.76
N LYS A 514 -41.61 24.53 21.29
CA LYS A 514 -40.83 23.27 21.32
C LYS A 514 -40.65 22.63 19.94
N ASP A 515 -41.64 22.77 19.06
CA ASP A 515 -41.62 22.12 17.74
C ASP A 515 -41.03 23.02 16.64
N ALA A 516 -40.72 24.27 16.95
CA ALA A 516 -40.05 25.18 16.01
C ALA A 516 -38.59 24.76 15.77
N LYS A 517 -38.05 25.18 14.62
CA LYS A 517 -36.64 25.00 14.30
C LYS A 517 -35.84 26.24 14.68
N TYR A 518 -34.63 26.03 15.18
CA TYR A 518 -33.69 27.07 15.58
C TYR A 518 -32.36 26.81 14.90
N ARG A 519 -31.74 27.88 14.39
CA ARG A 519 -30.36 27.89 13.93
C ARG A 519 -29.46 28.16 15.13
N CYS A 520 -28.61 27.21 15.46
CA CYS A 520 -27.66 27.35 16.57
C CYS A 520 -26.30 27.85 16.06
N PRO A 521 -25.49 28.54 16.89
CA PRO A 521 -24.07 28.75 16.63
C PRO A 521 -23.31 27.42 16.65
N ASP A 522 -21.98 27.49 16.52
CA ASP A 522 -21.13 26.31 16.67
C ASP A 522 -21.29 25.72 18.07
N LEU A 523 -21.48 24.40 18.13
CA LEU A 523 -21.71 23.70 19.40
C LEU A 523 -20.66 22.62 19.61
N SER A 524 -19.97 22.67 20.74
CA SER A 524 -19.16 21.55 21.21
C SER A 524 -20.06 20.40 21.67
N TYR A 525 -19.71 19.17 21.37
CA TYR A 525 -20.47 17.99 21.75
C TYR A 525 -19.57 16.78 22.02
N VAL A 526 -20.11 15.83 22.79
CA VAL A 526 -19.52 14.51 23.01
C VAL A 526 -20.41 13.48 22.31
N PRO A 527 -19.87 12.62 21.43
CA PRO A 527 -20.68 11.60 20.74
C PRO A 527 -21.47 10.73 21.73
N PHE A 528 -22.74 10.46 21.40
CA PHE A 528 -23.65 9.60 22.17
C PHE A 528 -23.96 10.05 23.60
N MET A 529 -23.60 11.27 24.00
CA MET A 529 -23.75 11.78 25.37
C MET A 529 -25.18 11.61 25.91
N GLU A 530 -26.18 12.14 25.21
CA GLU A 530 -27.56 12.20 25.69
C GLU A 530 -28.20 10.82 25.90
N ASN A 531 -28.19 9.98 24.86
CA ASN A 531 -29.04 8.79 24.82
C ASN A 531 -28.33 7.50 25.26
N GLU A 532 -27.01 7.40 25.06
CA GLU A 532 -26.28 6.16 25.34
C GLU A 532 -25.27 6.30 26.48
N VAL A 533 -24.67 7.47 26.71
CA VAL A 533 -23.79 7.67 27.87
C VAL A 533 -24.62 7.93 29.13
N LEU A 534 -25.40 9.02 29.16
CA LEU A 534 -26.20 9.38 30.34
C LEU A 534 -27.26 8.34 30.70
N GLY A 535 -27.90 7.74 29.69
CA GLY A 535 -28.93 6.70 29.90
C GLY A 535 -28.43 5.44 30.63
N ARG A 536 -27.11 5.19 30.66
CA ARG A 536 -26.51 4.01 31.31
C ARG A 536 -26.15 4.23 32.79
N LEU A 537 -26.28 5.46 33.29
CA LEU A 537 -25.77 5.85 34.61
C LEU A 537 -26.71 5.50 35.77
N THR A 538 -28.02 5.39 35.50
CA THR A 538 -29.08 5.25 36.52
C THR A 538 -28.81 4.20 37.59
N GLY A 539 -28.19 3.07 37.26
CA GLY A 539 -27.86 2.00 38.21
C GLY A 539 -26.35 1.76 38.38
N LYS A 540 -25.50 2.71 38.01
CA LYS A 540 -24.04 2.55 37.97
C LYS A 540 -23.32 3.78 38.54
N PRO A 541 -23.29 3.95 39.87
CA PRO A 541 -22.63 5.10 40.52
C PRO A 541 -21.16 5.28 40.10
N GLN A 542 -20.41 4.19 39.95
CA GLN A 542 -19.01 4.24 39.54
C GLN A 542 -18.84 4.80 38.11
N LEU A 543 -19.85 4.59 37.25
CA LEU A 543 -19.84 5.14 35.90
C LEU A 543 -20.20 6.64 35.89
N ALA A 544 -21.04 7.07 36.84
CA ALA A 544 -21.37 8.47 37.05
C ALA A 544 -20.18 9.26 37.63
N GLU A 545 -19.45 8.66 38.59
CA GLU A 545 -18.15 9.16 39.08
C GLU A 545 -17.16 9.32 37.92
N LEU A 546 -17.02 8.28 37.08
CA LEU A 546 -16.13 8.33 35.92
C LEU A 546 -16.52 9.43 34.92
N LEU A 547 -17.82 9.67 34.71
CA LEU A 547 -18.28 10.77 33.84
C LEU A 547 -17.91 12.14 34.42
N LEU A 548 -18.05 12.34 35.73
CA LEU A 548 -17.64 13.59 36.37
C LEU A 548 -16.14 13.79 36.32
N ARG A 549 -15.35 12.73 36.55
CA ARG A 549 -13.90 12.77 36.38
C ARG A 549 -13.53 13.17 34.95
N PHE A 550 -14.18 12.56 33.95
CA PHE A 550 -14.02 12.93 32.54
C PHE A 550 -14.38 14.40 32.27
N ALA A 551 -15.50 14.87 32.81
CA ALA A 551 -15.95 16.24 32.59
C ALA A 551 -15.02 17.29 33.25
N LEU A 552 -14.58 17.04 34.48
CA LEU A 552 -13.74 17.96 35.26
C LEU A 552 -12.29 17.99 34.77
N ASN A 553 -11.72 16.80 34.50
CA ASN A 553 -10.31 16.65 34.20
C ASN A 553 -9.98 16.75 32.70
N PHE A 554 -10.95 16.47 31.82
CA PHE A 554 -10.77 16.53 30.37
C PHE A 554 -11.69 17.58 29.70
N LEU A 555 -13.01 17.40 29.72
CA LEU A 555 -13.91 18.25 28.90
C LEU A 555 -13.80 19.74 29.27
N ALA A 556 -13.83 20.07 30.56
CA ALA A 556 -13.72 21.46 31.02
C ALA A 556 -12.40 22.12 30.62
N GLN A 557 -11.33 21.32 30.46
CA GLN A 557 -10.00 21.80 30.11
C GLN A 557 -9.80 21.92 28.60
N ALA A 558 -10.41 21.02 27.83
CA ALA A 558 -10.24 20.93 26.37
C ALA A 558 -11.28 21.74 25.58
N ASP A 559 -12.46 21.96 26.15
CA ASP A 559 -13.51 22.78 25.55
C ASP A 559 -13.43 24.20 26.10
N ASP A 560 -13.42 25.20 25.21
CA ASP A 560 -13.57 26.61 25.59
C ASP A 560 -15.01 27.11 25.36
N LEU A 561 -15.76 26.46 24.45
CA LEU A 561 -17.13 26.88 24.08
C LEU A 561 -18.13 26.73 25.24
N TRP A 562 -17.87 25.87 26.23
CA TRP A 562 -18.73 25.78 27.41
C TRP A 562 -18.68 27.02 28.31
N LEU A 563 -17.66 27.87 28.17
CA LEU A 563 -17.56 29.18 28.83
C LEU A 563 -18.23 30.29 28.01
N GLU A 564 -18.57 30.02 26.75
CA GLU A 564 -19.15 30.99 25.83
C GLU A 564 -20.68 30.95 25.83
N GLU A 565 -21.27 32.12 25.62
CA GLU A 565 -22.71 32.29 25.46
C GLU A 565 -23.06 32.47 23.99
N GLY A 566 -24.09 31.73 23.54
CA GLY A 566 -24.54 31.72 22.17
C GLY A 566 -26.00 32.09 22.02
N VAL A 567 -26.39 32.42 20.78
CA VAL A 567 -27.76 32.80 20.45
C VAL A 567 -28.33 31.84 19.43
N ALA A 568 -29.36 31.09 19.81
CA ALA A 568 -30.14 30.26 18.89
C ALA A 568 -31.28 31.09 18.28
N GLU A 569 -31.24 31.33 16.98
CA GLU A 569 -32.24 32.12 16.25
C GLU A 569 -33.37 31.22 15.77
N ARG A 570 -34.62 31.59 16.00
CA ARG A 570 -35.76 30.85 15.47
C ARG A 570 -35.84 31.04 13.95
N VAL A 571 -35.96 29.95 13.20
CA VAL A 571 -35.91 29.99 11.72
C VAL A 571 -37.11 30.74 11.13
N ASP A 572 -38.29 30.62 11.75
CA ASP A 572 -39.53 31.26 11.31
C ASP A 572 -39.75 32.66 11.89
N ASP A 573 -38.95 33.06 12.89
CA ASP A 573 -39.03 34.37 13.56
C ASP A 573 -37.70 34.73 14.22
N PRO A 574 -36.74 35.25 13.43
CA PRO A 574 -35.42 35.60 13.93
C PRO A 574 -35.43 36.67 15.03
N GLN A 575 -36.54 37.39 15.22
CA GLN A 575 -36.68 38.41 16.26
C GLN A 575 -36.93 37.85 17.67
N SER A 576 -37.08 36.53 17.80
CA SER A 576 -37.27 35.83 19.08
C SER A 576 -36.11 34.86 19.39
N PRO A 577 -34.88 35.37 19.59
CA PRO A 577 -33.72 34.52 19.87
C PRO A 577 -33.73 33.92 21.28
N VAL A 578 -33.08 32.77 21.43
CA VAL A 578 -32.88 32.07 22.72
C VAL A 578 -31.40 32.08 23.09
N GLN A 579 -31.09 32.53 24.30
CA GLN A 579 -29.74 32.44 24.88
C GLN A 579 -29.43 31.00 25.29
N ILE A 580 -28.36 30.43 24.74
CA ILE A 580 -27.93 29.05 24.96
C ILE A 580 -26.47 28.98 25.43
N TRP A 581 -26.10 27.85 26.01
CA TRP A 581 -24.69 27.48 26.16
C TRP A 581 -24.17 26.93 24.82
N CYS A 582 -22.99 27.36 24.39
CA CYS A 582 -22.34 26.83 23.18
C CYS A 582 -21.76 25.42 23.36
N SER A 583 -21.98 24.80 24.53
CA SER A 583 -21.64 23.40 24.81
C SER A 583 -22.88 22.54 24.99
N GLU A 584 -23.05 21.59 24.07
CA GLU A 584 -24.09 20.57 24.16
C GLU A 584 -23.88 19.66 25.37
N TRP A 585 -22.64 19.22 25.59
CA TRP A 585 -22.34 18.28 26.66
C TRP A 585 -22.64 18.90 28.03
N LEU A 586 -22.35 20.20 28.24
CA LEU A 586 -22.70 20.93 29.45
C LEU A 586 -24.22 21.04 29.61
N GLY A 587 -24.92 21.39 28.52
CA GLY A 587 -26.37 21.46 28.49
C GLY A 587 -26.99 20.15 29.01
N HIS A 588 -26.58 19.01 28.46
CA HIS A 588 -27.06 17.69 28.91
C HIS A 588 -26.65 17.37 30.34
N LEU A 589 -25.39 17.62 30.72
CA LEU A 589 -24.90 17.38 32.09
C LEU A 589 -25.70 18.16 33.12
N LYS A 590 -26.06 19.40 32.85
CA LYS A 590 -26.84 20.24 33.75
C LYS A 590 -28.32 19.86 33.77
N ASN A 591 -28.88 19.58 32.59
CA ASN A 591 -30.32 19.59 32.40
C ASN A 591 -30.99 18.21 32.36
N SER A 592 -30.22 17.15 32.16
CA SER A 592 -30.72 15.76 32.12
C SER A 592 -30.72 15.12 33.51
N LYS A 593 -31.55 14.10 33.68
CA LYS A 593 -31.54 13.25 34.88
C LYS A 593 -30.56 12.10 34.65
N TRP A 594 -29.44 12.11 35.35
CA TRP A 594 -28.37 11.12 35.14
C TRP A 594 -27.65 10.72 36.42
N VAL A 595 -27.78 11.50 37.51
CA VAL A 595 -27.13 11.20 38.78
C VAL A 595 -27.87 10.05 39.47
N PRO A 596 -27.20 8.91 39.74
CA PRO A 596 -27.83 7.79 40.41
C PRO A 596 -28.00 8.08 41.90
N VAL A 597 -29.24 8.11 42.38
CA VAL A 597 -29.59 8.30 43.80
C VAL A 597 -30.20 7.02 44.34
N LYS A 598 -29.71 6.54 45.48
CA LYS A 598 -30.25 5.36 46.17
C LYS A 598 -31.69 5.63 46.61
N VAL A 599 -32.59 4.68 46.36
CA VAL A 599 -33.99 4.73 46.79
C VAL A 599 -34.24 3.57 47.74
N GLU A 600 -34.86 3.84 48.89
CA GLU A 600 -35.26 2.79 49.83
C GLU A 600 -36.32 1.88 49.18
N ALA A 601 -36.12 0.57 49.25
CA ALA A 601 -37.12 -0.39 48.80
C ALA A 601 -38.26 -0.45 49.82
N GLU A 602 -39.51 -0.18 49.40
CA GLU A 602 -40.68 -0.49 50.22
C GLU A 602 -40.86 -2.02 50.29
N GLY A 603 -40.36 -2.63 51.37
CA GLY A 603 -40.61 -4.04 51.74
C GLY A 603 -39.37 -4.81 52.23
N ASP A 604 -39.56 -5.61 53.28
CA ASP A 604 -38.58 -6.54 53.89
C ASP A 604 -38.19 -7.70 52.96
N THR A 605 -37.50 -7.44 51.85
CA THR A 605 -36.69 -8.46 51.18
C THR A 605 -35.28 -7.95 50.91
N GLU A 606 -34.32 -8.76 51.31
CA GLU A 606 -32.87 -8.54 51.29
C GLU A 606 -32.38 -7.79 50.03
N GLU A 607 -32.02 -6.52 50.26
CA GLU A 607 -30.87 -5.78 49.74
C GLU A 607 -30.42 -6.03 48.28
N GLU A 608 -31.22 -5.57 47.30
CA GLU A 608 -30.65 -5.03 46.06
C GLU A 608 -30.70 -3.50 46.14
N GLU A 609 -29.54 -2.84 46.08
CA GLU A 609 -29.47 -1.38 46.02
C GLU A 609 -30.22 -0.86 44.77
N ARG A 610 -31.38 -0.25 44.97
CA ARG A 610 -32.15 0.38 43.89
C ARG A 610 -31.73 1.82 43.72
N TYR A 611 -31.52 2.22 42.47
CA TYR A 611 -31.14 3.58 42.11
C TYR A 611 -32.16 4.21 41.15
N GLN A 612 -32.38 5.50 41.28
CA GLN A 612 -33.16 6.32 40.35
C GLN A 612 -32.32 7.48 39.81
N ALA A 613 -32.52 7.83 38.55
CA ALA A 613 -31.85 8.97 37.93
C ALA A 613 -32.47 10.29 38.42
N ALA A 614 -31.67 11.11 39.10
CA ALA A 614 -32.01 12.45 39.52
C ALA A 614 -31.31 13.50 38.65
N ALA A 615 -31.84 14.73 38.67
CA ALA A 615 -31.13 15.88 38.13
C ALA A 615 -29.93 16.21 39.05
N PRO A 616 -28.81 16.72 38.49
CA PRO A 616 -27.66 17.07 39.31
C PRO A 616 -28.00 18.18 40.32
N SER A 617 -27.55 17.99 41.56
CA SER A 617 -27.58 18.97 42.62
C SER A 617 -26.31 18.86 43.45
N GLN A 618 -26.01 19.88 44.27
CA GLN A 618 -24.89 19.83 45.20
C GLN A 618 -24.91 18.54 46.04
N GLU A 619 -26.07 18.17 46.58
CA GLU A 619 -26.22 17.03 47.49
C GLU A 619 -25.87 15.69 46.81
N ASN A 620 -26.39 15.44 45.61
CA ASN A 620 -26.21 14.15 44.94
C ASN A 620 -24.92 14.05 44.11
N VAL A 621 -24.32 15.19 43.72
CA VAL A 621 -23.05 15.23 42.99
C VAL A 621 -21.85 15.16 43.94
N THR A 622 -21.96 15.68 45.18
CA THR A 622 -20.82 15.77 46.12
C THR A 622 -20.10 14.44 46.34
N GLY A 623 -20.86 13.34 46.48
CA GLY A 623 -20.31 12.00 46.68
C GLY A 623 -19.72 11.34 45.43
N LEU A 624 -19.88 11.94 44.25
CA LEU A 624 -19.35 11.44 42.98
C LEU A 624 -18.12 12.21 42.50
N VAL A 625 -17.76 13.32 43.16
CA VAL A 625 -16.58 14.11 42.80
C VAL A 625 -15.37 13.53 43.52
N ASP A 626 -14.38 13.13 42.74
CA ASP A 626 -13.04 12.79 43.25
C ASP A 626 -12.22 14.06 43.45
N TRP A 627 -12.44 14.71 44.60
CA TRP A 627 -11.85 16.01 44.96
C TRP A 627 -10.32 16.00 44.95
N GLY A 628 -9.69 14.88 45.33
CA GLY A 628 -8.24 14.73 45.35
C GLY A 628 -7.60 14.63 43.95
N SER A 629 -8.36 14.17 42.95
CA SER A 629 -7.86 14.05 41.57
C SER A 629 -7.74 15.39 40.82
N ILE A 630 -8.39 16.45 41.31
CA ILE A 630 -8.42 17.75 40.64
C ILE A 630 -7.15 18.53 40.98
N LYS A 631 -6.18 18.46 40.08
CA LYS A 631 -4.91 19.20 40.18
C LYS A 631 -5.11 20.70 40.24
N GLU A 632 -4.18 21.40 40.88
CA GLU A 632 -4.26 22.84 41.17
C GLU A 632 -4.53 23.68 39.92
N GLU A 633 -3.82 23.39 38.84
CA GLU A 633 -3.95 24.07 37.55
C GLU A 633 -5.34 23.91 36.90
N LYS A 634 -6.09 22.85 37.26
CA LYS A 634 -7.43 22.56 36.74
C LYS A 634 -8.56 23.13 37.62
N ARG A 635 -8.26 23.52 38.87
CA ARG A 635 -9.27 23.92 39.89
C ARG A 635 -10.16 25.07 39.44
N ALA A 636 -9.61 26.06 38.73
CA ALA A 636 -10.38 27.24 38.31
C ALA A 636 -11.55 26.86 37.38
N ARG A 637 -11.28 26.02 36.38
CA ARG A 637 -12.29 25.52 35.44
C ARG A 637 -13.20 24.48 36.10
N ALA A 638 -12.65 23.58 36.92
CA ALA A 638 -13.44 22.61 37.69
C ALA A 638 -14.47 23.30 38.61
N ARG A 639 -14.07 24.37 39.31
CA ARG A 639 -14.96 25.20 40.14
C ARG A 639 -16.13 25.74 39.34
N ARG A 640 -15.87 26.39 38.20
CA ARG A 640 -16.92 26.94 37.31
C ARG A 640 -17.89 25.85 36.82
N LEU A 641 -17.38 24.66 36.48
CA LEU A 641 -18.25 23.56 36.06
C LEU A 641 -19.14 23.08 37.22
N LEU A 642 -18.59 22.96 38.43
CA LEU A 642 -19.35 22.55 39.62
C LEU A 642 -20.40 23.59 40.04
N GLU A 643 -20.15 24.89 39.84
CA GLU A 643 -21.16 25.94 40.02
C GLU A 643 -22.40 25.69 39.14
N HIS A 644 -22.20 25.24 37.89
CA HIS A 644 -23.32 24.86 37.02
C HIS A 644 -24.11 23.63 37.50
N LEU A 645 -23.52 22.79 38.37
CA LEU A 645 -24.15 21.64 38.99
C LEU A 645 -24.76 21.95 40.38
N GLY A 646 -24.79 23.23 40.77
CA GLY A 646 -25.50 23.72 41.96
C GLY A 646 -24.62 23.99 43.18
N PHE A 647 -23.31 23.84 43.08
CA PHE A 647 -22.39 24.18 44.17
C PHE A 647 -22.21 25.69 44.34
N GLN A 648 -21.95 26.12 45.58
CA GLN A 648 -21.67 27.52 45.92
C GLN A 648 -20.16 27.74 46.11
N GLU A 649 -19.69 28.95 45.83
CA GLU A 649 -18.25 29.29 45.85
C GLU A 649 -17.55 28.98 47.19
N PRO A 650 -18.11 29.28 48.39
CA PRO A 650 -17.41 28.99 49.64
C PRO A 650 -17.22 27.49 49.88
N GLU A 651 -18.23 26.69 49.52
CA GLU A 651 -18.18 25.24 49.66
C GLU A 651 -17.13 24.63 48.72
N LEU A 652 -17.10 25.07 47.46
CA LEU A 652 -16.12 24.61 46.48
C LEU A 652 -14.69 24.97 46.90
N SER A 653 -14.52 26.17 47.45
CA SER A 653 -13.21 26.63 47.92
C SER A 653 -12.69 25.74 49.04
N ILE A 654 -13.54 25.38 50.01
CA ILE A 654 -13.15 24.46 51.10
C ILE A 654 -12.80 23.08 50.52
N ARG A 655 -13.70 22.48 49.72
CA ARG A 655 -13.52 21.10 49.22
C ARG A 655 -12.35 20.93 48.26
N LEU A 656 -12.10 21.89 47.37
CA LEU A 656 -11.00 21.82 46.41
C LEU A 656 -9.64 21.98 47.10
N HIS A 657 -9.55 22.76 48.19
CA HIS A 657 -8.31 22.94 48.94
C HIS A 657 -8.08 21.83 49.98
N SER A 658 -9.15 21.25 50.55
CA SER A 658 -9.05 20.08 51.44
C SER A 658 -8.88 18.76 50.68
N GLY A 659 -9.11 18.74 49.37
CA GLY A 659 -9.15 17.49 48.59
C GLY A 659 -10.31 16.57 49.00
N GLY A 660 -11.37 17.12 49.61
CA GLY A 660 -12.50 16.35 50.13
C GLY A 660 -12.23 15.65 51.47
N ASP A 661 -11.11 15.93 52.13
CA ASP A 661 -10.76 15.36 53.43
C ASP A 661 -11.69 15.91 54.55
N PRO A 662 -12.51 15.07 55.22
CA PRO A 662 -13.46 15.54 56.21
C PRO A 662 -12.83 16.29 57.38
N GLU A 663 -11.65 15.88 57.86
CA GLU A 663 -10.98 16.53 58.99
C GLU A 663 -10.49 17.93 58.62
N SER A 664 -9.88 18.07 57.44
CA SER A 664 -9.44 19.35 56.90
C SER A 664 -10.62 20.28 56.58
N GLU A 665 -11.74 19.75 56.09
CA GLU A 665 -12.96 20.54 55.88
C GLU A 665 -13.54 21.07 57.19
N ILE A 666 -13.63 20.23 58.23
CA ILE A 666 -14.10 20.64 59.57
C ILE A 666 -13.18 21.72 60.13
N ARG A 667 -11.86 21.53 60.02
CA ARG A 667 -10.87 22.50 60.47
C ARG A 667 -11.00 23.83 59.73
N ALA A 668 -11.04 23.82 58.40
CA ALA A 668 -11.19 25.01 57.59
C ALA A 668 -12.48 25.78 57.92
N ARG A 669 -13.60 25.07 58.15
CA ARG A 669 -14.86 25.70 58.59
C ARG A 669 -14.74 26.31 59.98
N SER A 670 -14.07 25.63 60.91
CA SER A 670 -13.82 26.15 62.26
C SER A 670 -12.96 27.41 62.22
N ASP A 671 -11.83 27.37 61.51
CA ASP A 671 -10.91 28.49 61.40
C ASP A 671 -11.57 29.71 60.72
N LEU A 672 -12.37 29.48 59.67
CA LEU A 672 -13.16 30.54 59.03
C LEU A 672 -14.22 31.12 59.97
N ALA A 673 -14.88 30.30 60.80
CA ALA A 673 -15.83 30.76 61.80
C ALA A 673 -15.14 31.59 62.89
N ASP A 674 -13.94 31.18 63.33
CA ASP A 674 -13.14 31.92 64.31
C ASP A 674 -12.68 33.27 63.76
N ILE A 675 -12.22 33.32 62.50
CA ILE A 675 -11.89 34.58 61.81
C ILE A 675 -13.12 35.48 61.71
N PHE A 676 -14.27 34.92 61.33
CA PHE A 676 -15.53 35.66 61.23
C PHE A 676 -15.98 36.23 62.57
N ASN A 677 -15.85 35.46 63.65
CA ASN A 677 -16.17 35.90 65.02
C ASN A 677 -15.19 36.97 65.54
N ALA A 678 -13.91 36.88 65.17
CA ALA A 678 -12.88 37.81 65.62
C ALA A 678 -12.95 39.18 64.92
N VAL A 679 -13.25 39.19 63.62
CA VAL A 679 -13.12 40.39 62.77
C VAL A 679 -14.47 40.96 62.32
N GLY A 680 -15.53 40.14 62.34
CA GLY A 680 -16.85 40.50 61.82
C GLY A 680 -16.89 40.66 60.29
N VAL A 681 -18.10 40.66 59.71
CA VAL A 681 -18.31 40.77 58.25
C VAL A 681 -17.63 42.03 57.67
N GLU A 682 -17.72 43.15 58.37
CA GLU A 682 -17.21 44.45 57.92
C GLU A 682 -15.67 44.51 57.91
N GLY A 683 -14.99 43.69 58.71
CA GLY A 683 -13.53 43.65 58.76
C GLY A 683 -12.90 42.63 57.80
N LEU A 684 -13.69 41.72 57.21
CA LEU A 684 -13.18 40.73 56.24
C LEU A 684 -12.51 41.37 55.00
N PRO A 685 -13.05 42.45 54.38
CA PRO A 685 -12.37 43.10 53.26
C PRO A 685 -11.00 43.66 53.62
N VAL A 686 -10.84 44.17 54.85
CA VAL A 686 -9.57 44.71 55.35
C VAL A 686 -8.55 43.60 55.57
N LEU A 687 -8.97 42.47 56.14
CA LEU A 687 -8.12 41.29 56.31
C LEU A 687 -7.72 40.70 54.94
N LEU A 688 -8.67 40.58 54.01
CA LEU A 688 -8.43 40.08 52.67
C LEU A 688 -7.45 40.99 51.91
N GLY A 689 -7.60 42.32 52.02
CA GLY A 689 -6.68 43.29 51.44
C GLY A 689 -5.25 43.11 51.95
N ARG A 690 -5.05 42.91 53.26
CA ARG A 690 -3.72 42.66 53.84
C ARG A 690 -3.09 41.35 53.36
N VAL A 691 -3.87 40.27 53.29
CA VAL A 691 -3.38 38.97 52.80
C VAL A 691 -3.03 39.05 51.31
N GLN A 692 -3.83 39.78 50.52
CA GLN A 692 -3.56 40.01 49.10
C GLN A 692 -2.32 40.87 48.89
N GLU A 693 -2.12 41.95 49.66
CA GLU A 693 -0.92 42.78 49.62
C GLU A 693 0.34 41.96 49.95
N GLN A 694 0.26 41.10 50.96
CA GLN A 694 1.37 40.22 51.33
C GLN A 694 1.69 39.23 50.20
N LYS A 695 0.67 38.58 49.62
CA LYS A 695 0.85 37.64 48.51
C LYS A 695 1.42 38.32 47.26
N GLN A 696 0.93 39.51 46.90
CA GLN A 696 1.46 40.29 45.78
C GLN A 696 2.91 40.72 46.01
N THR A 697 3.28 41.00 47.26
CA THR A 697 4.66 41.31 47.64
C THR A 697 5.56 40.10 47.47
N GLU A 698 5.14 38.92 47.94
CA GLU A 698 5.86 37.65 47.79
C GLU A 698 6.00 37.24 46.31
N GLU A 699 4.94 37.40 45.50
CA GLU A 699 4.96 37.14 44.06
C GLU A 699 5.92 38.09 43.31
N ARG A 700 5.95 39.38 43.67
CA ARG A 700 6.93 40.34 43.13
C ARG A 700 8.36 39.94 43.47
N ILE A 701 8.61 39.57 44.73
CA ILE A 701 9.94 39.11 45.17
C ILE A 701 10.37 37.87 44.38
N ARG A 702 9.49 36.88 44.26
CA ARG A 702 9.77 35.65 43.53
C ARG A 702 10.02 35.90 42.04
N SER A 703 9.20 36.72 41.41
CA SER A 703 9.36 37.06 39.99
C SER A 703 10.69 37.78 39.72
N ASN A 704 11.08 38.71 40.60
CA ASN A 704 12.37 39.40 40.50
C ASN A 704 13.55 38.44 40.70
N GLN A 705 13.46 37.46 41.59
CA GLN A 705 14.49 36.43 41.78
C GLN A 705 14.61 35.50 40.57
N GLU A 706 13.49 35.07 39.98
CA GLU A 706 13.48 34.22 38.78
C GLU A 706 14.09 34.95 37.57
N ARG A 707 13.72 36.22 37.37
CA ARG A 707 14.35 37.10 36.36
C ARG A 707 15.85 37.26 36.60
N GLY A 708 16.26 37.47 37.84
CA GLY A 708 17.66 37.68 38.15
C GLY A 708 18.54 36.47 37.80
N ARG A 709 18.10 35.26 38.14
CA ARG A 709 18.83 34.02 37.77
C ARG A 709 18.95 33.84 36.26
N ALA A 710 17.95 34.25 35.48
CA ALA A 710 18.00 34.16 34.03
C ALA A 710 19.10 35.07 33.46
N VAL A 711 19.16 36.34 33.90
CA VAL A 711 20.18 37.31 33.47
C VAL A 711 21.59 36.85 33.88
N GLU A 712 21.76 36.39 35.12
CA GLU A 712 23.04 35.83 35.61
C GLU A 712 23.51 34.66 34.73
N GLY A 713 22.59 33.77 34.34
CA GLY A 713 22.86 32.66 33.43
C GLY A 713 23.33 33.12 32.04
N ILE A 714 22.76 34.20 31.51
CA ILE A 714 23.14 34.76 30.20
C ILE A 714 24.51 35.44 30.29
N VAL A 715 24.74 36.28 31.31
CA VAL A 715 26.04 36.94 31.54
C VAL A 715 27.15 35.91 31.71
N ARG A 716 26.90 34.83 32.46
CA ARG A 716 27.84 33.71 32.58
C ARG A 716 28.22 33.11 31.24
N GLN A 717 27.23 32.84 30.37
CA GLN A 717 27.50 32.31 29.03
C GLN A 717 28.27 33.32 28.16
N ALA A 718 28.00 34.61 28.31
CA ALA A 718 28.72 35.67 27.60
C ALA A 718 30.20 35.72 28.00
N PHE A 719 30.55 35.57 29.29
CA PHE A 719 31.96 35.49 29.72
C PHE A 719 32.64 34.19 29.26
N ILE A 720 31.94 33.05 29.24
CA ILE A 720 32.47 31.78 28.73
C ILE A 720 32.78 31.88 27.23
N SER A 721 31.87 32.47 26.44
CA SER A 721 32.02 32.55 24.98
C SER A 721 33.22 33.40 24.54
N VAL A 722 33.67 34.34 25.38
CA VAL A 722 34.86 35.18 25.15
C VAL A 722 36.13 34.64 25.83
N GLY A 723 36.11 33.40 26.31
CA GLY A 723 37.32 32.66 26.72
C GLY A 723 37.67 32.71 28.21
N PHE A 724 36.74 33.09 29.09
CA PHE A 724 36.95 33.06 30.55
C PHE A 724 36.41 31.76 31.17
N ALA A 725 37.08 31.28 32.21
CA ALA A 725 36.53 30.30 33.14
C ALA A 725 35.70 31.04 34.20
N VAL A 726 34.50 30.53 34.51
CA VAL A 726 33.51 31.24 35.32
C VAL A 726 33.03 30.40 36.50
N GLU A 727 33.31 30.86 37.73
CA GLU A 727 32.92 30.24 39.00
C GLU A 727 31.94 31.14 39.77
N THR A 728 30.84 30.57 40.27
CA THR A 728 29.83 31.30 41.05
C THR A 728 30.23 31.37 42.51
N VAL A 729 30.29 32.58 43.10
CA VAL A 729 30.63 32.76 44.51
C VAL A 729 29.36 33.02 45.31
N HIS A 730 28.89 32.01 46.07
CA HIS A 730 27.70 32.15 46.91
C HIS A 730 28.07 32.77 48.27
N THR A 731 27.96 34.08 48.41
CA THR A 731 28.01 34.76 49.72
C THR A 731 26.61 34.99 50.28
N GLY A 732 26.27 34.21 51.31
CA GLY A 732 25.29 34.43 52.39
C GLY A 732 24.02 35.25 52.13
N TYR A 733 22.87 34.57 52.11
CA TYR A 733 21.54 35.17 52.28
C TYR A 733 21.33 35.61 53.74
N ASP A 734 21.34 36.91 54.02
CA ASP A 734 20.71 37.49 55.21
C ASP A 734 19.40 38.16 54.78
N PHE A 735 18.30 37.75 55.42
CA PHE A 735 16.95 38.27 55.18
C PHE A 735 16.83 39.72 55.67
N ASP A 736 16.55 40.67 54.77
CA ASP A 736 16.03 41.99 55.11
C ASP A 736 14.55 42.08 54.68
N ALA A 737 13.67 42.32 55.66
CA ALA A 737 12.24 42.54 55.43
C ALA A 737 11.97 44.03 55.20
N TYR A 738 11.62 44.41 53.97
CA TYR A 738 11.28 45.79 53.63
C TYR A 738 9.83 46.11 54.04
N HIS A 739 9.64 47.16 54.84
CA HIS A 739 8.32 47.73 55.08
C HIS A 739 8.16 48.98 54.21
N SER A 740 7.07 49.05 53.45
CA SER A 740 6.64 50.10 52.50
C SER A 740 7.13 49.99 51.04
N GLY A 741 6.17 49.69 50.16
CA GLY A 741 5.97 50.33 48.84
C GLY A 741 6.96 50.10 47.69
N ASP A 742 8.26 50.11 47.94
CA ASP A 742 9.27 50.14 46.89
C ASP A 742 9.98 48.79 46.82
N ALA A 743 9.43 47.82 46.07
CA ALA A 743 10.26 46.68 45.67
C ALA A 743 11.40 47.26 44.82
N GLU A 744 12.64 46.99 45.24
CA GLU A 744 13.85 47.42 44.57
C GLU A 744 13.74 47.08 43.06
N LEU A 745 13.81 48.10 42.21
CA LEU A 745 13.80 47.96 40.74
C LEU A 745 15.14 47.40 40.22
N ASP A 746 16.16 47.39 41.07
CA ASP A 746 17.47 46.82 40.78
C ASP A 746 17.55 45.46 41.45
N SER A 747 17.82 44.41 40.67
CA SER A 747 18.05 43.08 41.22
C SER A 747 19.54 42.83 41.43
N ASP A 748 19.88 42.40 42.63
CA ASP A 748 21.17 41.80 42.93
C ASP A 748 21.25 40.43 42.25
N LEU A 749 22.07 40.31 41.20
CA LEU A 749 22.14 39.10 40.37
C LEU A 749 23.20 38.12 40.84
N GLY A 750 24.12 38.54 41.71
CA GLY A 750 25.18 37.70 42.27
C GLY A 750 26.58 38.08 41.81
N GLU A 751 27.56 37.47 42.49
CA GLU A 751 28.98 37.67 42.25
C GLU A 751 29.58 36.46 41.52
N VAL A 752 30.32 36.75 40.46
CA VAL A 752 30.94 35.75 39.60
C VAL A 752 32.44 35.98 39.57
N LYS A 753 33.23 34.93 39.79
CA LYS A 753 34.68 34.99 39.61
C LYS A 753 35.03 34.53 38.21
N VAL A 754 35.72 35.38 37.45
CA VAL A 754 36.19 35.06 36.09
C VAL A 754 37.72 35.02 36.05
N SER A 755 38.31 34.02 35.41
CA SER A 755 39.76 33.93 35.16
C SER A 755 40.06 33.67 33.69
N THR A 756 41.21 34.15 33.24
CA THR A 756 41.63 33.96 31.84
C THR A 756 42.18 32.54 31.64
N GLN A 757 41.98 31.95 30.46
CA GLN A 757 42.60 30.65 30.13
C GLN A 757 44.12 30.74 29.89
N GLU A 758 44.62 31.92 29.49
CA GLU A 758 46.05 32.17 29.26
C GLU A 758 46.83 32.35 30.58
N ASP A 759 46.22 32.94 31.62
CA ASP A 759 46.78 33.12 32.96
C ASP A 759 45.70 32.89 34.05
N PRO A 760 45.70 31.71 34.71
CA PRO A 760 44.75 31.39 35.77
C PRO A 760 44.92 32.20 37.07
N GLU A 761 46.09 32.82 37.30
CA GLU A 761 46.32 33.66 38.47
C GLU A 761 45.64 35.04 38.32
N LEU A 762 45.48 35.50 37.08
CA LEU A 762 44.72 36.71 36.75
C LEU A 762 43.21 36.43 36.79
N HIS A 763 42.56 36.86 37.88
CA HIS A 763 41.13 36.72 38.08
C HIS A 763 40.45 38.05 38.45
N PHE A 764 39.17 38.15 38.11
CA PHE A 764 38.31 39.29 38.42
C PHE A 764 37.06 38.82 39.15
N MET A 765 36.61 39.60 40.13
CA MET A 765 35.32 39.47 40.78
C MET A 765 34.33 40.37 40.07
N VAL A 766 33.28 39.79 39.49
CA VAL A 766 32.28 40.46 38.68
C VAL A 766 30.99 40.50 39.48
N GLU A 767 30.60 41.70 39.92
CA GLU A 767 29.29 41.96 40.49
C GLU A 767 28.29 42.19 39.37
N VAL A 768 27.25 41.36 39.25
CA VAL A 768 26.27 41.51 38.18
C VAL A 768 25.03 42.22 38.73
N LYS A 769 24.62 43.31 38.08
CA LYS A 769 23.39 44.06 38.42
C LYS A 769 22.57 44.29 37.17
N SER A 770 21.28 44.01 37.24
CA SER A 770 20.33 44.48 36.23
C SER A 770 19.52 45.63 36.79
N THR A 771 19.35 46.67 35.98
CA THR A 771 18.56 47.83 36.33
C THR A 771 17.73 48.31 35.14
N ALA A 772 16.53 48.80 35.43
CA ALA A 772 15.70 49.55 34.49
C ALA A 772 15.73 51.07 34.79
N THR A 773 16.59 51.48 35.72
CA THR A 773 16.72 52.87 36.18
C THR A 773 18.13 53.41 35.90
N PRO A 774 18.33 54.74 35.96
CA PRO A 774 19.63 55.38 35.80
C PRO A 774 20.65 55.09 36.92
N GLU A 775 20.36 54.20 37.86
CA GLU A 775 21.19 53.93 39.04
C GLU A 775 21.32 52.41 39.25
N ALA A 776 22.54 51.93 39.55
CA ALA A 776 22.81 50.57 39.99
C ALA A 776 23.23 50.59 41.47
N ARG A 777 22.42 49.97 42.32
CA ARG A 777 22.62 50.01 43.78
C ARG A 777 23.54 48.89 44.27
N MET A 778 24.45 49.26 45.17
CA MET A 778 25.36 48.35 45.87
C MET A 778 25.18 48.46 47.38
N THR A 779 25.28 47.31 48.05
CA THR A 779 25.30 47.22 49.52
C THR A 779 26.63 47.76 50.06
N ARG A 780 26.67 48.11 51.34
CA ARG A 780 27.92 48.49 52.00
C ARG A 780 28.99 47.40 51.94
N ALA A 781 28.61 46.12 51.96
CA ALA A 781 29.55 45.01 51.85
C ALA A 781 30.16 44.92 50.44
N GLN A 782 29.33 45.08 49.40
CA GLN A 782 29.78 45.12 48.00
C GLN A 782 30.69 46.33 47.75
N ALA A 783 30.29 47.51 48.22
CA ALA A 783 31.10 48.72 48.08
C ALA A 783 32.47 48.59 48.77
N ARG A 784 32.51 48.04 50.00
CA ARG A 784 33.78 47.75 50.71
C ARG A 784 34.66 46.78 49.92
N LYS A 785 34.07 45.70 49.40
CA LYS A 785 34.82 44.68 48.65
C LYS A 785 35.40 45.24 47.36
N ALA A 786 34.65 46.11 46.69
CA ALA A 786 35.09 46.84 45.52
C ALA A 786 36.26 47.79 45.83
N THR A 787 36.19 48.58 46.90
CA THR A 787 37.25 49.52 47.29
C THR A 787 38.51 48.83 47.81
N GLU A 788 38.38 47.67 48.47
CA GLU A 788 39.54 46.84 48.89
C GLU A 788 40.25 46.16 47.70
N ASN A 789 39.58 46.00 46.56
CA ASN A 789 40.10 45.28 45.39
C ASN A 789 39.88 46.05 44.07
N PRO A 790 40.32 47.31 43.95
CA PRO A 790 39.93 48.19 42.84
C PRO A 790 40.45 47.73 41.47
N GLU A 791 41.54 46.96 41.41
CA GLU A 791 42.10 46.44 40.16
C GLU A 791 41.46 45.11 39.72
N HIS A 792 40.75 44.43 40.62
CA HIS A 792 40.23 43.07 40.41
C HIS A 792 38.71 42.95 40.60
N TYR A 793 38.02 43.99 41.08
CA TYR A 793 36.57 44.01 41.24
C TYR A 793 35.92 44.89 40.17
N ILE A 794 35.03 44.30 39.37
CA ILE A 794 34.34 44.97 38.26
C ILE A 794 32.82 44.90 38.45
N LEU A 795 32.14 45.96 38.05
CA LEU A 795 30.67 45.98 38.02
C LEU A 795 30.19 45.69 36.60
N CYS A 796 29.35 44.68 36.45
CA CYS A 796 28.68 44.33 35.20
C CYS A 796 27.22 44.79 35.29
N VAL A 797 26.89 45.88 34.59
CA VAL A 797 25.53 46.43 34.53
C VAL A 797 24.84 45.94 33.26
N VAL A 798 23.65 45.39 33.43
CA VAL A 798 22.72 45.05 32.34
C VAL A 798 21.56 46.05 32.42
N SER A 799 21.63 47.11 31.61
CA SER A 799 20.60 48.14 31.57
C SER A 799 19.65 47.90 30.40
N MET A 800 18.39 47.62 30.71
CA MET A 800 17.33 47.39 29.72
C MET A 800 16.17 48.37 29.96
N PRO A 801 15.48 48.84 28.89
CA PRO A 801 14.37 49.76 29.04
C PRO A 801 13.21 49.13 29.84
N PRO A 802 12.44 49.91 30.62
CA PRO A 802 11.32 49.41 31.42
C PRO A 802 10.23 48.66 30.65
N SER A 803 10.17 48.83 29.32
CA SER A 803 9.24 48.16 28.40
C SER A 803 9.73 46.82 27.87
N ALA A 804 10.92 46.36 28.26
CA ALA A 804 11.43 45.03 27.89
C ALA A 804 10.75 43.96 28.76
N ASP A 805 9.73 43.31 28.20
CA ASP A 805 8.97 42.25 28.89
C ASP A 805 9.74 40.92 28.94
N ASP A 806 10.70 40.71 28.04
CA ASP A 806 11.44 39.45 27.92
C ASP A 806 12.93 39.61 28.24
N TRP A 807 13.29 39.29 29.49
CA TRP A 807 14.67 39.26 29.97
C TRP A 807 15.37 37.91 29.68
N SER A 808 14.71 37.00 28.95
CA SER A 808 15.27 35.71 28.54
C SER A 808 15.92 35.74 27.15
N ASP A 809 15.78 36.86 26.43
CA ASP A 809 16.45 37.09 25.15
C ASP A 809 17.97 37.23 25.35
N ARG A 810 18.70 36.22 24.90
CA ARG A 810 20.15 36.15 25.05
C ARG A 810 20.90 37.21 24.27
N GLU A 811 20.42 37.58 23.09
CA GLU A 811 21.11 38.56 22.24
C GLU A 811 20.91 39.97 22.80
N ALA A 812 19.67 40.32 23.15
CA ALA A 812 19.35 41.62 23.73
C ALA A 812 20.07 41.85 25.08
N VAL A 813 20.09 40.84 25.96
CA VAL A 813 20.80 40.93 27.25
C VAL A 813 22.32 41.03 27.04
N ALA A 814 22.89 40.29 26.09
CA ALA A 814 24.32 40.37 25.80
C ALA A 814 24.75 41.74 25.24
N GLU A 815 23.94 42.36 24.37
CA GLU A 815 24.20 43.70 23.84
C GLU A 815 24.09 44.81 24.92
N ALA A 816 23.27 44.58 25.94
CA ALA A 816 23.07 45.51 27.05
C ALA A 816 24.18 45.46 28.12
N ILE A 817 25.11 44.50 28.06
CA ILE A 817 26.20 44.38 29.02
C ILE A 817 27.13 45.59 28.93
N ARG A 818 27.33 46.26 30.07
CA ARG A 818 28.36 47.28 30.28
C ARG A 818 29.23 46.89 31.46
N ILE A 819 30.54 46.82 31.22
CA ILE A 819 31.55 46.51 32.22
C ILE A 819 32.17 47.82 32.69
N VAL A 820 32.04 48.13 33.97
CA VAL A 820 32.72 49.27 34.60
C VAL A 820 33.98 48.73 35.29
N PRO A 821 35.16 48.81 34.63
CA PRO A 821 36.41 48.42 35.26
C PRO A 821 36.72 49.38 36.41
N SER A 822 37.30 48.84 37.49
CA SER A 822 37.76 49.63 38.64
C SER A 822 36.71 50.48 39.34
N VAL A 823 35.47 49.97 39.40
CA VAL A 823 34.36 50.60 40.16
C VAL A 823 34.75 50.91 41.61
N GLY A 824 35.68 50.15 42.20
CA GLY A 824 36.27 50.42 43.51
C GLY A 824 36.90 51.82 43.62
N GLY A 825 37.63 52.28 42.61
CA GLY A 825 38.22 53.63 42.61
C GLY A 825 37.19 54.74 42.46
N MET A 826 36.05 54.46 41.82
CA MET A 826 34.91 55.40 41.75
C MET A 826 34.16 55.47 43.09
N LEU A 827 34.11 54.35 43.82
CA LEU A 827 33.46 54.22 45.12
C LEU A 827 34.34 54.77 46.26
N GLU A 828 35.67 54.67 46.17
CA GLU A 828 36.63 55.03 47.23
C GLU A 828 36.43 56.45 47.79
N PRO A 829 36.26 57.52 46.97
CA PRO A 829 36.00 58.87 47.48
C PRO A 829 34.70 58.97 48.30
N VAL A 830 33.69 58.19 47.93
CA VAL A 830 32.36 58.19 48.57
C VAL A 830 32.31 57.24 49.77
N PHE A 831 33.10 56.16 49.75
CA PHE A 831 33.17 55.15 50.79
C PHE A 831 33.99 55.63 52.01
N ASP A 832 35.11 56.32 51.78
CA ASP A 832 35.96 56.87 52.84
C ASP A 832 35.37 58.14 53.48
N SER A 833 34.55 58.87 52.73
CA SER A 833 33.87 60.09 53.18
C SER A 833 32.54 59.75 53.84
N VAL A 834 32.51 59.55 55.17
CA VAL A 834 31.32 59.03 55.86
C VAL A 834 30.08 59.96 55.79
N GLU A 835 30.16 61.23 55.37
CA GLU A 835 28.95 62.04 55.10
C GLU A 835 29.17 63.04 53.96
N GLY A 836 28.49 62.84 52.82
CA GLY A 836 28.12 63.94 51.90
C GLY A 836 28.96 64.20 50.65
N ALA A 837 29.87 63.29 50.25
CA ALA A 837 30.60 63.43 48.98
C ALA A 837 29.91 62.60 47.88
N ASP A 838 28.83 63.10 47.28
CA ASP A 838 28.38 62.58 45.98
C ASP A 838 29.43 62.96 44.93
N THR A 839 29.77 62.03 44.05
CA THR A 839 30.53 62.30 42.83
C THR A 839 29.57 62.39 41.64
N ASP A 840 30.08 62.68 40.44
CA ASP A 840 29.27 62.63 39.23
C ASP A 840 28.75 61.19 38.99
N ASP A 841 29.58 60.18 39.30
CA ASP A 841 29.30 58.75 39.04
C ASP A 841 28.71 57.97 40.21
N VAL A 842 28.83 58.43 41.45
CA VAL A 842 28.36 57.70 42.64
C VAL A 842 27.61 58.61 43.58
N LYS A 843 26.45 58.13 44.06
CA LYS A 843 25.55 58.82 44.99
C LYS A 843 25.24 57.96 46.21
N LEU A 844 25.10 58.58 47.38
CA LEU A 844 24.59 57.92 48.58
C LEU A 844 23.06 58.02 48.68
N SER A 845 22.39 56.91 48.98
CA SER A 845 20.92 56.85 49.10
C SER A 845 20.44 56.36 50.49
N ASN A 846 19.56 57.17 51.09
CA ASN A 846 18.64 57.02 52.25
C ASN A 846 19.16 56.54 53.63
N LYS A 847 18.45 57.00 54.68
CA LYS A 847 18.91 57.17 56.09
C LYS A 847 18.84 55.94 57.02
N ASP A 848 18.17 54.86 56.63
CA ASP A 848 18.01 53.66 57.49
C ASP A 848 18.96 52.50 57.12
N ALA A 849 19.46 52.47 55.88
CA ALA A 849 20.49 51.53 55.41
C ALA A 849 21.32 52.18 54.29
N VAL A 850 22.63 52.37 54.54
CA VAL A 850 23.52 53.05 53.58
C VAL A 850 23.68 52.22 52.30
N ARG A 851 23.19 52.76 51.17
CA ARG A 851 23.37 52.20 49.81
C ARG A 851 24.24 53.12 48.95
N TYR A 852 25.09 52.52 48.13
CA TYR A 852 25.95 53.20 47.16
C TYR A 852 25.31 53.04 45.77
N CYS A 853 24.78 54.11 45.21
CA CYS A 853 24.20 54.13 43.87
C CYS A 853 25.27 54.54 42.86
N VAL A 854 25.71 53.61 42.02
CA VAL A 854 26.49 53.93 40.82
C VAL A 854 25.50 54.50 39.80
N ARG A 855 25.75 55.69 39.24
CA ARG A 855 24.88 56.33 38.24
C ARG A 855 25.20 55.83 36.84
N ASP A 856 24.25 56.03 35.93
CA ASP A 856 24.38 55.67 34.52
C ASP A 856 25.58 56.28 33.82
N THR A 857 25.96 57.51 34.19
CA THR A 857 27.21 58.15 33.75
C THR A 857 28.42 57.23 33.89
N ALA A 858 28.50 56.42 34.95
CA ALA A 858 29.61 55.50 35.19
C ALA A 858 29.71 54.38 34.14
N TRP A 859 28.59 53.85 33.64
CA TRP A 859 28.60 52.78 32.62
C TRP A 859 28.31 53.29 31.20
N GLU A 860 27.80 54.50 31.03
CA GLU A 860 27.65 55.15 29.73
C GLU A 860 28.94 55.83 29.28
N GLU A 861 29.65 56.53 30.17
CA GLU A 861 30.89 57.25 29.83
C GLU A 861 32.15 56.41 30.04
N HIS A 862 32.18 55.59 31.09
CA HIS A 862 33.34 54.78 31.47
C HIS A 862 33.14 53.27 31.25
N GLY A 863 31.92 52.84 30.94
CA GLY A 863 31.60 51.44 30.70
C GLY A 863 32.12 50.93 29.35
N LEU A 864 32.62 49.69 29.37
CA LEU A 864 33.11 48.98 28.20
C LEU A 864 32.11 47.91 27.78
N THR A 865 32.00 47.64 26.49
CA THR A 865 31.38 46.39 26.03
C THR A 865 32.26 45.21 26.45
N LEU A 866 31.67 44.03 26.61
CA LEU A 866 32.40 42.83 27.02
C LEU A 866 33.63 42.58 26.11
N GLU A 867 33.45 42.64 24.79
CA GLU A 867 34.54 42.46 23.81
C GLU A 867 35.69 43.46 23.96
N LYS A 868 35.37 44.73 24.22
CA LYS A 868 36.37 45.79 24.42
C LYS A 868 37.15 45.56 25.71
N TRP A 869 36.47 45.20 26.79
CA TRP A 869 37.09 44.89 28.06
C TRP A 869 38.02 43.66 27.95
N VAL A 870 37.55 42.57 27.33
CA VAL A 870 38.38 41.38 27.08
C VAL A 870 39.64 41.73 26.27
N SER A 871 39.49 42.56 25.23
CA SER A 871 40.64 43.01 24.43
C SER A 871 41.67 43.80 25.26
N GLN A 872 41.24 44.55 26.27
CA GLN A 872 42.13 45.25 27.20
C GLN A 872 42.81 44.29 28.18
N VAL A 873 42.07 43.34 28.76
CA VAL A 873 42.60 42.34 29.68
C VAL A 873 43.64 41.44 29.00
N VAL A 874 43.37 40.97 27.78
CA VAL A 874 44.32 40.14 27.00
C VAL A 874 45.58 40.92 26.64
N ARG A 875 45.46 42.22 26.31
CA ARG A 875 46.63 43.09 26.10
C ARG A 875 47.43 43.29 27.38
N PHE A 876 46.77 43.47 28.51
CA PHE A 876 47.40 43.64 29.82
C PHE A 876 48.16 42.37 30.25
N ALA A 877 47.54 41.19 30.11
CA ALA A 877 48.18 39.90 30.38
C ALA A 877 49.45 39.71 29.52
N ARG A 878 49.37 39.96 28.21
CA ARG A 878 50.53 39.87 27.30
C ARG A 878 51.63 40.91 27.53
N SER A 879 51.33 42.01 28.22
CA SER A 879 52.31 43.04 28.58
C SER A 879 53.09 42.73 29.87
N LYS A 880 52.61 41.81 30.71
CA LYS A 880 53.34 41.32 31.90
C LYS A 880 54.38 40.26 31.55
N ASP A 881 54.22 39.57 30.41
CA ASP A 881 55.15 38.55 29.89
C ASP A 881 56.27 39.13 28.99
N ALA A 882 56.28 40.45 28.75
CA ALA A 882 57.31 41.19 28.01
C ALA A 882 58.11 42.10 28.95
#